data_AF-A0A535GQZ6-F1
#
_entry.id   AF-A0A535GQZ6-F1
#
_cell.length_a   1.000
_cell.length_b   1.000
_cell.length_c   1.000
_cell.angle_alpha   90.00
_cell.angle_beta   90.00
_cell.angle_gamma   90.00
#
_symmetry.space_group_name_H-M   'P 1'
#
loop_
_entity.id
_entity.type
_entity.pdbx_description
1 polymer ?
#
loop_
_entity_poly.entity_id
_entity_poly.type
_entity_poly.pdbx_seq_one_letter_code
_entity_poly.pdbx_strand_id
1 'polypeptide(L)'
;MGVDTKAKTAVKKPPVHPNTWVFFDGDFARYHDVKLGLMTHALHYGTAVFEGIRAYWNPKKSQLYLLAPAAHFDRMHRSANVMRMKLPFTTEELVNYTLELLRRNEFKSDVYVRPLLYTSSEEIGVRLHNLDRNFFIYAIPFGKYVEIEAGIRCMVSSWRRVPDQALPARAKITGSYAQAALAKSEAVENGFDEAIVMTIEGHVSEGSAENLFMLKDGTFVTPPVTDDILEGVTRKLLMKVMREELNLPVLERSIDRTELYTCDELLLCGTGAQISPVVEVDRRPDLLQRRARRGAEVQGLDRPRLLARGRQASPDLGGVKVLVAPNAFKGTLTATQAAAAIARGVREVFPKAEIVEVPVADGGDGTVEALVSANHGEHRTAQVEGPLGDPVQARYGLIDSGRTAVVEMASAAGLTLIPAERRDPRRTSTYGFGQLLEAVRQDGVATIIAGIGGSATNDGGAGMAQAMGYRLLDKEGRDLDRGGAGLARLWRIDASGFDSGWRQVRVRVACDVTNPLTGPRGASAVYGPQKGADPKAVRELDGALATFAVVVRRDLGKDIAGLPGAGAAGGLGAGLVAFLDATLEPGAPLVVEATGFDSAVSGADLVITGEGQVLLLAGAKQPGWEALHDLGVTAVVTMADEGITMREALNEPERMLTRATVVACRRHSWAT
;
A
#
# COMPACT_ATOMS: atom_id res chain seq x y z
N MET A 1 -9.51 60.10 -50.35
CA MET A 1 -9.69 58.66 -50.59
C MET A 1 -9.54 57.96 -49.26
N GLY A 2 -10.66 57.60 -48.63
CA GLY A 2 -10.67 56.89 -47.36
C GLY A 2 -10.37 55.42 -47.57
N VAL A 3 -9.46 54.87 -46.76
CA VAL A 3 -9.27 53.42 -46.64
C VAL A 3 -10.08 52.99 -45.41
N ASP A 4 -11.16 52.29 -45.70
CA ASP A 4 -12.15 51.75 -44.78
C ASP A 4 -11.53 50.61 -43.95
N THR A 5 -10.94 50.93 -42.80
CA THR A 5 -10.57 49.94 -41.78
C THR A 5 -11.83 49.57 -41.01
N LYS A 6 -12.58 48.59 -41.55
CA LYS A 6 -13.60 47.87 -40.77
C LYS A 6 -12.93 47.18 -39.60
N ALA A 7 -12.81 47.89 -38.48
CA ALA A 7 -12.61 47.33 -37.17
C ALA A 7 -13.77 46.34 -36.96
N LYS A 8 -13.47 45.04 -37.06
CA LYS A 8 -14.38 44.00 -36.58
C LYS A 8 -14.60 44.29 -35.11
N THR A 9 -15.73 44.91 -34.79
CA THR A 9 -16.25 45.01 -33.43
C THR A 9 -16.25 43.61 -32.86
N ALA A 10 -15.29 43.34 -31.97
CA ALA A 10 -15.21 42.10 -31.24
C ALA A 10 -16.55 41.92 -30.54
N VAL A 11 -17.27 40.87 -30.94
CA VAL A 11 -18.45 40.39 -30.22
C VAL A 11 -18.01 40.22 -28.78
N LYS A 12 -18.52 41.06 -27.85
CA LYS A 12 -18.33 40.87 -26.41
C LYS A 12 -18.93 39.49 -26.08
N LYS A 13 -18.09 38.46 -26.03
CA LYS A 13 -18.49 37.16 -25.49
C LYS A 13 -18.99 37.41 -24.06
N PRO A 14 -20.18 36.90 -23.69
CA PRO A 14 -20.63 36.98 -22.30
C PRO A 14 -19.60 36.30 -21.39
N PRO A 15 -19.45 36.70 -20.11
CA PRO A 15 -18.48 36.08 -19.22
C PRO A 15 -18.80 34.58 -19.12
N VAL A 16 -17.84 33.71 -19.45
CA VAL A 16 -18.04 32.28 -19.74
C VAL A 16 -18.03 31.43 -18.45
N HIS A 17 -18.64 31.89 -17.36
CA HIS A 17 -18.67 31.15 -16.10
C HIS A 17 -20.03 31.04 -15.37
N PRO A 18 -21.21 31.19 -16.02
CA PRO A 18 -22.43 31.41 -15.23
C PRO A 18 -22.91 30.18 -14.42
N ASN A 19 -22.29 29.00 -14.54
CA ASN A 19 -22.66 27.86 -13.69
C ASN A 19 -21.50 26.92 -13.34
N THR A 20 -20.25 27.38 -13.39
CA THR A 20 -19.07 26.55 -13.05
C THR A 20 -19.01 26.34 -11.54
N TRP A 21 -18.84 25.10 -11.09
CA TRP A 21 -18.56 24.81 -9.68
C TRP A 21 -17.13 25.25 -9.34
N VAL A 22 -16.95 25.80 -8.14
CA VAL A 22 -15.68 26.13 -7.52
C VAL A 22 -15.66 25.59 -6.09
N PHE A 23 -14.48 25.40 -5.54
CA PHE A 23 -14.30 25.15 -4.11
C PHE A 23 -13.89 26.45 -3.43
N PHE A 24 -14.52 26.81 -2.32
CA PHE A 24 -14.25 28.02 -1.55
C PHE A 24 -14.41 27.72 -0.05
N ASP A 25 -13.31 27.83 0.70
CA ASP A 25 -13.26 27.68 2.17
C ASP A 25 -14.00 26.48 2.76
N GLY A 26 -13.83 25.30 2.17
CA GLY A 26 -14.37 24.05 2.70
C GLY A 26 -15.65 23.59 2.04
N ASP A 27 -16.26 24.40 1.17
CA ASP A 27 -17.49 24.02 0.46
C ASP A 27 -17.41 24.28 -1.05
N PHE A 28 -18.31 23.64 -1.80
CA PHE A 28 -18.48 23.85 -3.22
C PHE A 28 -19.58 24.87 -3.48
N ALA A 29 -19.25 25.92 -4.23
CA ALA A 29 -20.18 26.97 -4.60
C ALA A 29 -20.21 27.14 -6.13
N ARG A 30 -21.20 27.87 -6.65
CA ARG A 30 -21.15 28.34 -8.04
C ARG A 30 -20.24 29.56 -8.11
N TYR A 31 -19.47 29.66 -9.19
CA TYR A 31 -18.51 30.75 -9.40
C TYR A 31 -19.14 32.14 -9.22
N HIS A 32 -20.40 32.32 -9.65
CA HIS A 32 -21.07 33.62 -9.54
C HIS A 32 -21.46 34.00 -8.10
N ASP A 33 -21.54 33.03 -7.17
CA ASP A 33 -21.88 33.26 -5.76
C ASP A 33 -20.66 33.67 -4.94
N VAL A 34 -19.46 33.31 -5.39
CA VAL A 34 -18.21 33.66 -4.70
C VAL A 34 -17.80 35.10 -5.07
N LYS A 35 -17.68 35.96 -4.06
CA LYS A 35 -17.25 37.37 -4.21
C LYS A 35 -16.01 37.65 -3.38
N LEU A 36 -15.14 38.52 -3.91
CA LEU A 36 -14.01 39.09 -3.19
C LEU A 36 -14.29 40.55 -2.88
N GLY A 37 -13.92 41.00 -1.68
CA GLY A 37 -14.02 42.40 -1.30
C GLY A 37 -13.04 43.28 -2.06
N LEU A 38 -13.44 44.52 -2.34
CA LEU A 38 -12.55 45.49 -3.01
C LEU A 38 -11.33 45.85 -2.15
N MET A 39 -11.43 45.69 -0.83
CA MET A 39 -10.38 45.95 0.13
C MET A 39 -9.52 44.72 0.46
N THR A 40 -9.74 43.58 -0.20
CA THR A 40 -8.95 42.36 0.03
C THR A 40 -7.46 42.66 -0.10
N HIS A 41 -6.72 42.51 1.00
CA HIS A 41 -5.30 42.83 1.10
C HIS A 41 -4.45 42.20 -0.02
N ALA A 42 -4.71 40.93 -0.39
CA ALA A 42 -3.96 40.26 -1.45
C ALA A 42 -4.10 40.94 -2.84
N LEU A 43 -5.22 41.64 -3.08
CA LEU A 43 -5.42 42.42 -4.31
C LEU A 43 -4.47 43.62 -4.39
N HIS A 44 -4.18 44.24 -3.26
CA HIS A 44 -3.38 45.47 -3.17
C HIS A 44 -1.89 45.20 -2.95
N TYR A 45 -1.54 44.08 -2.33
CA TYR A 45 -0.18 43.80 -1.87
C TYR A 45 0.43 42.50 -2.43
N GLY A 46 -0.29 41.77 -3.31
CA GLY A 46 0.22 40.55 -3.94
C GLY A 46 0.47 39.39 -2.97
N THR A 47 -0.17 39.40 -1.79
CA THR A 47 0.01 38.43 -0.72
C THR A 47 -0.89 37.21 -0.89
N ALA A 48 -0.62 36.41 -1.92
CA ALA A 48 -1.26 35.12 -2.13
C ALA A 48 -0.26 34.10 -2.69
N VAL A 49 -0.50 32.82 -2.39
CA VAL A 49 0.22 31.70 -2.98
C VAL A 49 -0.76 30.86 -3.80
N PHE A 50 -0.30 30.31 -4.91
CA PHE A 50 -1.18 29.57 -5.82
C PHE A 50 -0.48 28.39 -6.47
N GLU A 51 -1.28 27.51 -7.06
CA GLU A 51 -0.77 26.47 -7.94
C GLU A 51 -1.39 26.48 -9.33
N GLY A 52 -0.72 25.77 -10.23
CA GLY A 52 -1.23 25.51 -11.56
C GLY A 52 -1.13 24.04 -11.84
N ILE A 53 -2.26 23.35 -11.98
CA ILE A 53 -2.31 21.90 -12.16
C ILE A 53 -3.03 21.60 -13.47
N ARG A 54 -2.51 20.66 -14.27
CA ARG A 54 -3.16 20.22 -15.51
C ARG A 54 -3.93 18.94 -15.28
N ALA A 55 -5.10 18.84 -15.90
CA ALA A 55 -5.75 17.57 -16.15
C ALA A 55 -5.92 17.35 -17.65
N TYR A 56 -5.72 16.11 -18.10
CA TYR A 56 -5.69 15.75 -19.52
C TYR A 56 -6.85 14.82 -19.86
N TRP A 57 -7.60 15.15 -20.91
CA TRP A 57 -8.74 14.36 -21.34
C TRP A 57 -8.30 13.21 -22.25
N ASN A 58 -8.69 12.00 -21.90
CA ASN A 58 -8.52 10.83 -22.76
C ASN A 58 -9.86 10.49 -23.44
N PRO A 59 -10.03 10.81 -24.73
CA PRO A 59 -11.29 10.56 -25.43
C PRO A 59 -11.58 9.06 -25.61
N LYS A 60 -10.54 8.20 -25.66
CA LYS A 60 -10.73 6.75 -25.84
C LYS A 60 -11.29 6.08 -24.59
N LYS A 61 -10.91 6.59 -23.41
CA LYS A 61 -11.34 6.06 -22.12
C LYS A 61 -12.48 6.87 -21.49
N SER A 62 -12.90 7.97 -22.13
CA SER A 62 -13.84 8.95 -21.58
C SER A 62 -13.47 9.36 -20.15
N GLN A 63 -12.18 9.62 -19.91
CA GLN A 63 -11.62 9.84 -18.58
C GLN A 63 -10.70 11.06 -18.56
N LEU A 64 -10.82 11.88 -17.52
CA LEU A 64 -9.92 12.99 -17.22
C LEU A 64 -8.85 12.55 -16.22
N TYR A 65 -7.58 12.86 -16.49
CA TYR A 65 -6.43 12.49 -15.65
C TYR A 65 -5.74 13.74 -15.08
N LEU A 66 -5.79 13.93 -13.77
CA LEU A 66 -5.11 15.01 -13.06
C LEU A 66 -3.64 14.67 -12.85
N LEU A 67 -2.72 15.52 -13.33
CA LEU A 67 -1.29 15.22 -13.34
C LEU A 67 -0.59 15.71 -12.06
N ALA A 68 -0.03 14.78 -11.29
CA ALA A 68 0.81 15.02 -10.11
C ALA A 68 0.23 16.04 -9.08
N PRO A 69 -1.07 15.98 -8.72
CA PRO A 69 -1.68 17.01 -7.87
C PRO A 69 -1.08 17.09 -6.46
N ALA A 70 -0.67 15.96 -5.87
CA ALA A 70 -0.03 15.94 -4.55
C ALA A 70 1.27 16.79 -4.53
N ALA A 71 2.14 16.60 -5.53
CA ALA A 71 3.39 17.36 -5.64
C ALA A 71 3.16 18.88 -5.77
N HIS A 72 2.05 19.28 -6.40
CA HIS A 72 1.63 20.67 -6.47
C HIS A 72 1.19 21.19 -5.11
N PHE A 73 0.31 20.48 -4.40
CA PHE A 73 -0.15 20.91 -3.07
C PHE A 73 0.95 20.90 -2.01
N ASP A 74 1.89 19.96 -2.05
CA ASP A 74 3.06 19.97 -1.18
C ASP A 74 3.93 21.22 -1.41
N ARG A 75 4.09 21.65 -2.67
CA ARG A 75 4.78 22.91 -2.97
C ARG A 75 3.96 24.12 -2.52
N MET A 76 2.63 24.05 -2.60
CA MET A 76 1.76 25.08 -2.08
C MET A 76 1.89 25.22 -0.55
N HIS A 77 2.00 24.11 0.19
CA HIS A 77 2.32 24.11 1.63
C HIS A 77 3.65 24.79 1.92
N ARG A 78 4.71 24.48 1.17
CA ARG A 78 6.01 25.16 1.31
C ARG A 78 5.92 26.65 0.99
N SER A 79 5.21 27.03 -0.07
CA SER A 79 5.00 28.43 -0.45
C SER A 79 4.22 29.19 0.61
N ALA A 80 3.17 28.58 1.17
CA ALA A 80 2.38 29.14 2.27
C ALA A 80 3.26 29.38 3.49
N ASN A 81 4.10 28.41 3.86
CA ASN A 81 5.03 28.54 4.99
C ASN A 81 6.00 29.72 4.81
N VAL A 82 6.59 29.87 3.62
CA VAL A 82 7.46 31.02 3.29
C VAL A 82 6.73 32.35 3.48
N MET A 83 5.44 32.40 3.10
CA MET A 83 4.59 33.60 3.23
C MET A 83 3.95 33.77 4.62
N ARG A 84 4.37 32.99 5.63
CA ARG A 84 3.77 32.98 6.98
C ARG A 84 2.27 32.72 6.97
N MET A 85 1.84 31.85 6.05
CA MET A 85 0.46 31.37 5.90
C MET A 85 0.38 29.88 6.24
N LYS A 86 -0.80 29.44 6.64
CA LYS A 86 -1.10 28.02 6.83
C LYS A 86 -2.25 27.65 5.90
N LEU A 87 -2.05 26.62 5.08
CA LEU A 87 -3.16 26.00 4.35
C LEU A 87 -4.09 25.32 5.36
N PRO A 88 -5.42 25.54 5.27
CA PRO A 88 -6.38 24.95 6.21
C PRO A 88 -6.64 23.46 5.96
N PHE A 89 -6.14 22.90 4.86
CA PHE A 89 -6.37 21.53 4.42
C PHE A 89 -5.04 20.81 4.20
N THR A 90 -5.03 19.49 4.37
CA THR A 90 -3.93 18.60 4.02
C THR A 90 -3.80 18.42 2.50
N THR A 91 -2.63 17.95 2.03
CA THR A 91 -2.40 17.62 0.62
C THR A 91 -3.47 16.67 0.07
N GLU A 92 -3.82 15.63 0.81
CA GLU A 92 -4.82 14.64 0.39
C GLU A 92 -6.22 15.25 0.28
N GLU A 93 -6.66 16.03 1.27
CA GLU A 93 -7.94 16.73 1.20
C GLU A 93 -7.99 17.65 -0.01
N LEU A 94 -6.91 18.39 -0.30
CA LEU A 94 -6.82 19.28 -1.45
C LEU A 94 -6.88 18.52 -2.78
N VAL A 95 -6.25 17.35 -2.87
CA VAL A 95 -6.39 16.45 -4.04
C VAL A 95 -7.84 16.00 -4.19
N ASN A 96 -8.47 15.53 -3.10
CA ASN A 96 -9.85 15.05 -3.12
C ASN A 96 -10.85 16.14 -3.49
N TYR A 97 -10.72 17.34 -2.93
CA TYR A 97 -11.54 18.50 -3.30
C TYR A 97 -11.34 18.88 -4.76
N THR A 98 -10.12 18.79 -5.28
CA THR A 98 -9.84 19.04 -6.70
C THR A 98 -10.48 17.99 -7.60
N LEU A 99 -10.40 16.71 -7.24
CA LEU A 99 -11.04 15.63 -7.99
C LEU A 99 -12.56 15.79 -8.01
N GLU A 100 -13.16 16.10 -6.86
CA GLU A 100 -14.60 16.34 -6.75
C GLU A 100 -15.03 17.58 -7.54
N LEU A 101 -14.26 18.67 -7.47
CA LEU A 101 -14.46 19.86 -8.30
C LEU A 101 -14.49 19.52 -9.80
N LEU A 102 -13.54 18.69 -10.25
CA LEU A 102 -13.46 18.27 -11.65
C LEU A 102 -14.65 17.38 -12.05
N ARG A 103 -15.12 16.49 -11.16
CA ARG A 103 -16.32 15.66 -11.39
C ARG A 103 -17.56 16.52 -11.54
N ARG A 104 -17.79 17.47 -10.63
CA ARG A 104 -18.96 18.37 -10.65
C ARG A 104 -19.04 19.24 -11.91
N ASN A 105 -17.90 19.56 -12.52
CA ASN A 105 -17.84 20.36 -13.73
C ASN A 105 -17.87 19.53 -15.04
N GLU A 106 -17.76 18.21 -14.96
CA GLU A 106 -17.91 17.26 -16.08
C GLU A 106 -17.11 17.62 -17.35
N PHE A 107 -15.87 18.08 -17.19
CA PHE A 107 -15.04 18.47 -18.33
C PHE A 107 -14.74 17.30 -19.28
N LYS A 108 -14.90 17.55 -20.59
CA LYS A 108 -14.56 16.61 -21.69
C LYS A 108 -13.43 17.14 -22.58
N SER A 109 -12.55 17.93 -21.99
CA SER A 109 -11.37 18.54 -22.63
C SER A 109 -10.23 18.61 -21.63
N ASP A 110 -9.04 19.00 -22.08
CA ASP A 110 -7.96 19.38 -21.16
C ASP A 110 -8.40 20.54 -20.25
N VAL A 111 -7.92 20.51 -19.01
CA VAL A 111 -8.32 21.42 -17.94
C VAL A 111 -7.10 21.99 -17.24
N TYR A 112 -7.22 23.25 -16.84
CA TYR A 112 -6.31 23.89 -15.91
C TYR A 112 -7.02 24.16 -14.60
N VAL A 113 -6.41 23.71 -13.50
CA VAL A 113 -6.88 23.91 -12.13
C VAL A 113 -6.01 24.97 -11.44
N ARG A 114 -6.66 25.89 -10.75
CA ARG A 114 -6.05 26.99 -10.01
C ARG A 114 -6.54 27.00 -8.56
N PRO A 115 -5.82 26.34 -7.64
CA PRO A 115 -5.96 26.60 -6.22
C PRO A 115 -5.20 27.88 -5.83
N LEU A 116 -5.72 28.63 -4.87
CA LEU A 116 -5.13 29.88 -4.40
C LEU A 116 -5.48 30.13 -2.92
N LEU A 117 -4.46 30.38 -2.10
CA LEU A 117 -4.55 30.82 -0.71
C LEU A 117 -4.13 32.28 -0.65
N TYR A 118 -4.96 33.16 -0.06
CA TYR A 118 -4.71 34.60 -0.06
C TYR A 118 -5.03 35.25 1.27
N THR A 119 -4.36 36.37 1.56
CA THR A 119 -4.77 37.29 2.62
C THR A 119 -6.09 37.94 2.25
N SER A 120 -7.14 37.60 2.98
CA SER A 120 -8.49 38.06 2.70
C SER A 120 -8.93 39.26 3.52
N SER A 121 -8.26 39.58 4.63
CA SER A 121 -8.61 40.73 5.47
C SER A 121 -8.73 42.01 4.65
N GLU A 122 -9.75 42.80 5.01
CA GLU A 122 -10.08 44.08 4.38
C GLU A 122 -9.49 45.24 5.18
N GLU A 123 -8.16 45.29 5.26
CA GLU A 123 -7.43 46.34 5.96
C GLU A 123 -6.19 46.81 5.19
N ILE A 124 -5.76 48.05 5.45
CA ILE A 124 -4.61 48.68 4.81
C ILE A 124 -3.38 48.52 5.72
N GLY A 125 -2.31 47.97 5.16
CA GLY A 125 -1.03 47.78 5.85
C GLY A 125 -0.21 46.66 5.19
N VAL A 126 1.12 46.68 5.33
CA VAL A 126 2.03 45.75 4.61
C VAL A 126 2.49 44.54 5.43
N ARG A 127 1.80 44.22 6.52
CA ARG A 127 2.18 43.13 7.44
C ARG A 127 1.66 41.77 6.96
N LEU A 128 2.21 40.68 7.51
CA LEU A 128 1.76 39.30 7.21
C LEU A 128 1.21 38.53 8.43
N HIS A 129 1.29 39.10 9.63
CA HIS A 129 0.80 38.47 10.85
C HIS A 129 -0.58 39.04 11.25
N ASN A 130 -1.36 38.26 12.00
CA ASN A 130 -2.68 38.64 12.51
C ASN A 130 -3.64 39.11 11.41
N LEU A 131 -3.73 38.32 10.35
CA LEU A 131 -4.54 38.57 9.16
C LEU A 131 -5.27 37.29 8.77
N ASP A 132 -6.50 37.44 8.31
CA ASP A 132 -7.36 36.36 7.82
C ASP A 132 -6.88 35.84 6.47
N ARG A 133 -7.21 34.57 6.22
CA ARG A 133 -6.83 33.84 5.02
C ARG A 133 -8.05 33.10 4.51
N ASN A 134 -8.29 33.18 3.20
CA ASN A 134 -9.26 32.36 2.52
C ASN A 134 -8.59 31.57 1.40
N PHE A 135 -9.21 30.46 1.01
CA PHE A 135 -8.70 29.52 0.03
C PHE A 135 -9.79 29.14 -0.97
N PHE A 136 -9.43 29.08 -2.25
CA PHE A 136 -10.32 28.58 -3.28
C PHE A 136 -9.62 27.71 -4.31
N ILE A 137 -10.41 26.93 -5.04
CA ILE A 137 -9.99 26.18 -6.24
C ILE A 137 -11.02 26.41 -7.35
N TYR A 138 -10.55 26.84 -8.51
CA TYR A 138 -11.37 26.80 -9.73
C TYR A 138 -10.68 25.98 -10.83
N ALA A 139 -11.47 25.56 -11.82
CA ALA A 139 -10.98 24.82 -12.97
C ALA A 139 -11.63 25.36 -14.26
N ILE A 140 -10.87 25.39 -15.35
CA ILE A 140 -11.36 25.85 -16.66
C ILE A 140 -10.85 24.95 -17.79
N PRO A 141 -11.60 24.80 -18.89
CA PRO A 141 -11.06 24.21 -20.12
C PRO A 141 -9.82 24.97 -20.57
N PHE A 142 -8.76 24.26 -20.93
CA PHE A 142 -7.47 24.89 -21.21
C PHE A 142 -6.67 24.17 -22.28
N GLY A 143 -6.38 24.89 -23.37
CA GLY A 143 -5.63 24.40 -24.52
C GLY A 143 -4.11 24.48 -24.34
N LYS A 144 -3.41 24.82 -25.43
CA LYS A 144 -1.96 25.08 -25.43
C LYS A 144 -1.69 26.49 -24.85
N TYR A 145 -0.78 26.59 -23.89
CA TYR A 145 -0.35 27.88 -23.30
C TYR A 145 0.73 28.57 -24.15
N VAL A 146 1.68 27.79 -24.65
CA VAL A 146 2.70 28.15 -25.64
C VAL A 146 2.75 27.06 -26.71
N GLU A 147 3.35 27.35 -27.87
CA GLU A 147 3.47 26.35 -28.93
C GLU A 147 4.49 25.26 -28.55
N ILE A 148 4.10 24.00 -28.77
CA ILE A 148 4.80 22.81 -28.27
C ILE A 148 5.20 21.86 -29.40
N GLU A 149 4.80 22.15 -30.64
CA GLU A 149 5.11 21.33 -31.83
C GLU A 149 6.18 21.98 -32.69
N ALA A 150 5.91 23.18 -33.18
CA ALA A 150 6.84 23.92 -34.03
C ALA A 150 8.02 24.51 -33.24
N GLY A 151 7.86 24.64 -31.92
CA GLY A 151 8.79 25.33 -31.03
C GLY A 151 8.58 26.84 -31.00
N ILE A 152 9.27 27.49 -30.06
CA ILE A 152 9.10 28.90 -29.72
C ILE A 152 10.40 29.68 -29.91
N ARG A 153 10.28 30.97 -30.24
CA ARG A 153 11.38 31.92 -30.34
C ARG A 153 11.45 32.70 -29.05
N CYS A 154 12.59 32.64 -28.37
CA CYS A 154 12.79 33.31 -27.10
C CYS A 154 13.69 34.53 -27.26
N MET A 155 13.56 35.49 -26.35
CA MET A 155 14.59 36.50 -26.13
C MET A 155 15.05 36.54 -24.69
N VAL A 156 16.29 36.93 -24.46
CA VAL A 156 16.80 37.27 -23.14
C VAL A 156 16.25 38.64 -22.77
N SER A 157 15.38 38.69 -21.77
CA SER A 157 14.69 39.90 -21.32
C SER A 157 15.65 40.92 -20.70
N SER A 158 15.33 42.21 -20.84
CA SER A 158 16.01 43.27 -20.09
C SER A 158 15.59 43.29 -18.61
N TRP A 159 14.39 42.78 -18.30
CA TRP A 159 13.94 42.55 -16.94
C TRP A 159 14.70 41.39 -16.30
N ARG A 160 15.27 41.64 -15.11
CA ARG A 160 15.98 40.63 -14.33
C ARG A 160 15.03 39.84 -13.46
N ARG A 161 15.39 38.59 -13.19
CA ARG A 161 14.72 37.76 -12.19
C ARG A 161 14.81 38.43 -10.83
N VAL A 162 13.71 38.39 -10.07
CA VAL A 162 13.71 38.90 -8.70
C VAL A 162 14.52 37.93 -7.84
N PRO A 163 15.57 38.40 -7.14
CA PRO A 163 16.40 37.53 -6.32
C PRO A 163 15.61 37.08 -5.09
N ASP A 164 15.87 35.86 -4.61
CA ASP A 164 15.13 35.25 -3.50
C ASP A 164 15.11 36.12 -2.23
N GLN A 165 16.17 36.91 -2.01
CA GLN A 165 16.29 37.85 -0.87
C GLN A 165 15.37 39.07 -0.98
N ALA A 166 14.93 39.45 -2.18
CA ALA A 166 14.00 40.56 -2.40
C ALA A 166 12.54 40.10 -2.40
N LEU A 167 12.27 38.98 -3.08
CA LEU A 167 10.97 38.33 -3.07
C LEU A 167 11.19 36.82 -3.21
N PRO A 168 10.63 35.97 -2.32
CA PRO A 168 11.01 34.56 -2.27
C PRO A 168 10.73 33.84 -3.59
N ALA A 169 11.79 33.47 -4.31
CA ALA A 169 11.74 32.89 -5.65
C ALA A 169 11.29 31.42 -5.61
N ARG A 170 11.53 30.74 -4.47
CA ARG A 170 11.11 29.35 -4.24
C ARG A 170 9.62 29.20 -3.93
N ALA A 171 8.95 30.29 -3.59
CA ALA A 171 7.52 30.30 -3.29
C ALA A 171 6.72 30.82 -4.48
N LYS A 172 5.63 30.13 -4.82
CA LYS A 172 4.77 30.50 -5.95
C LYS A 172 3.76 31.57 -5.55
N ILE A 173 4.24 32.81 -5.47
CA ILE A 173 3.51 33.97 -4.93
C ILE A 173 2.90 34.79 -6.07
N THR A 174 1.70 35.32 -5.92
CA THR A 174 1.06 36.14 -6.97
C THR A 174 1.83 37.43 -7.28
N GLY A 175 2.41 38.09 -6.27
CA GLY A 175 3.16 39.33 -6.44
C GLY A 175 4.40 39.21 -7.34
N SER A 176 5.06 38.05 -7.38
CA SER A 176 6.26 37.86 -8.23
C SER A 176 5.93 37.83 -9.73
N TYR A 177 4.67 37.54 -10.09
CA TYR A 177 4.24 37.47 -11.48
C TYR A 177 4.14 38.85 -12.17
N ALA A 178 4.24 39.96 -11.43
CA ALA A 178 4.36 41.28 -12.05
C ALA A 178 5.64 41.40 -12.90
N GLN A 179 6.78 40.92 -12.37
CA GLN A 179 8.05 40.88 -13.11
C GLN A 179 7.95 39.94 -14.32
N ALA A 180 7.37 38.75 -14.12
CA ALA A 180 7.18 37.79 -15.20
C ALA A 180 6.31 38.36 -16.33
N ALA A 181 5.24 39.09 -15.98
CA ALA A 181 4.37 39.74 -16.95
C ALA A 181 5.10 40.83 -17.74
N LEU A 182 5.96 41.63 -17.10
CA LEU A 182 6.79 42.63 -17.79
C LEU A 182 7.78 41.98 -18.76
N ALA A 183 8.48 40.92 -18.32
CA ALA A 183 9.41 40.18 -19.18
C ALA A 183 8.70 39.54 -20.38
N LYS A 184 7.57 38.87 -20.14
CA LYS A 184 6.74 38.27 -21.20
C LYS A 184 6.23 39.31 -22.19
N SER A 185 5.75 40.44 -21.69
CA SER A 185 5.21 41.53 -22.53
C SER A 185 6.31 42.13 -23.40
N GLU A 186 7.49 42.38 -22.83
CA GLU A 186 8.67 42.82 -23.59
C GLU A 186 8.98 41.84 -24.74
N ALA A 187 9.00 40.54 -24.47
CA ALA A 187 9.28 39.54 -25.50
C ALA A 187 8.26 39.57 -26.64
N VAL A 188 6.97 39.56 -26.30
CA VAL A 188 5.87 39.58 -27.28
C VAL A 188 5.88 40.87 -28.10
N GLU A 189 6.07 42.02 -27.46
CA GLU A 189 6.13 43.32 -28.13
C GLU A 189 7.35 43.43 -29.07
N ASN A 190 8.44 42.73 -28.77
CA ASN A 190 9.64 42.66 -29.62
C ASN A 190 9.58 41.54 -30.69
N GLY A 191 8.43 40.87 -30.84
CA GLY A 191 8.16 39.87 -31.88
C GLY A 191 8.62 38.44 -31.55
N PHE A 192 8.96 38.18 -30.29
CA PHE A 192 9.29 36.85 -29.77
C PHE A 192 8.06 36.20 -29.13
N ASP A 193 8.15 34.91 -28.87
CA ASP A 193 7.06 34.13 -28.30
C ASP A 193 7.18 34.04 -26.77
N GLU A 194 8.40 34.08 -26.22
CA GLU A 194 8.65 33.96 -24.76
C GLU A 194 9.93 34.68 -24.32
N ALA A 195 10.01 35.04 -23.04
CA ALA A 195 11.19 35.62 -22.40
C ALA A 195 12.01 34.56 -21.66
N ILE A 196 13.33 34.72 -21.68
CA ILE A 196 14.29 34.09 -20.75
C ILE A 196 14.81 35.19 -19.83
N VAL A 197 14.69 35.01 -18.53
CA VAL A 197 15.14 35.97 -17.52
C VAL A 197 16.47 35.52 -16.91
N MET A 198 17.30 36.51 -16.57
CA MET A 198 18.60 36.29 -15.95
C MET A 198 18.56 36.69 -14.48
N THR A 199 19.38 36.04 -13.64
CA THR A 199 19.69 36.48 -12.29
C THR A 199 20.38 37.86 -12.31
N ILE A 200 20.50 38.49 -11.15
CA ILE A 200 21.23 39.77 -11.03
C ILE A 200 22.74 39.57 -11.31
N GLU A 201 23.27 38.40 -10.97
CA GLU A 201 24.66 37.99 -11.11
C GLU A 201 25.03 37.67 -12.57
N GLY A 202 24.04 37.60 -13.46
CA GLY A 202 24.28 37.44 -14.90
C GLY A 202 24.19 36.00 -15.40
N HIS A 203 23.58 35.08 -14.65
CA HIS A 203 23.30 33.72 -15.09
C HIS A 203 21.86 33.58 -15.58
N VAL A 204 21.59 32.56 -16.40
CA VAL A 204 20.25 32.20 -16.84
C VAL A 204 19.48 31.62 -15.66
N SER A 205 18.29 32.16 -15.41
CA SER A 205 17.40 31.65 -14.36
C SER A 205 16.32 30.75 -15.00
N GLU A 206 15.28 31.33 -15.57
CA GLU A 206 14.14 30.60 -16.10
C GLU A 206 13.47 31.38 -17.24
N GLY A 207 12.42 30.82 -17.85
CA GLY A 207 11.48 31.57 -18.69
C GLY A 207 10.63 32.53 -17.85
N SER A 208 9.66 33.23 -18.45
CA SER A 208 8.76 34.09 -17.66
C SER A 208 7.90 33.28 -16.67
N ALA A 209 7.54 32.03 -16.99
CA ALA A 209 6.79 31.14 -16.12
C ALA A 209 7.17 29.64 -16.26
N GLU A 210 8.37 29.35 -16.78
CA GLU A 210 8.83 28.02 -17.17
C GLU A 210 10.27 27.78 -16.72
N ASN A 211 10.61 26.60 -16.21
CA ASN A 211 12.02 26.24 -16.02
C ASN A 211 12.69 25.90 -17.35
N LEU A 212 14.01 26.05 -17.43
CA LEU A 212 14.79 25.85 -18.64
C LEU A 212 15.70 24.61 -18.56
N PHE A 213 15.82 23.89 -19.67
CA PHE A 213 16.82 22.85 -19.91
C PHE A 213 17.60 23.15 -21.18
N MET A 214 18.90 22.91 -21.14
CA MET A 214 19.84 23.05 -22.24
C MET A 214 20.53 21.71 -22.48
N LEU A 215 20.50 21.19 -23.69
CA LEU A 215 21.34 20.06 -24.07
C LEU A 215 22.68 20.59 -24.59
N LYS A 216 23.78 20.13 -24.01
CA LYS A 216 25.13 20.48 -24.44
C LYS A 216 26.02 19.25 -24.37
N ASP A 217 26.63 18.89 -25.49
CA ASP A 217 27.60 17.79 -25.59
C ASP A 217 27.07 16.48 -24.99
N GLY A 218 25.80 16.17 -25.27
CA GLY A 218 25.11 14.96 -24.80
C GLY A 218 24.59 15.01 -23.36
N THR A 219 24.77 16.12 -22.64
CA THR A 219 24.30 16.31 -21.26
C THR A 219 23.22 17.37 -21.17
N PHE A 220 22.09 17.03 -20.53
CA PHE A 220 21.08 18.03 -20.17
C PHE A 220 21.55 18.83 -18.97
N VAL A 221 21.50 20.15 -19.08
CA VAL A 221 21.87 21.11 -18.04
C VAL A 221 20.66 21.97 -17.71
N THR A 222 20.39 22.19 -16.43
CA THR A 222 19.33 23.09 -15.97
C THR A 222 19.86 23.95 -14.82
N PRO A 223 19.43 25.23 -14.69
CA PRO A 223 19.86 26.08 -13.59
C PRO A 223 19.53 25.47 -12.23
N PRO A 224 20.40 25.59 -11.22
CA PRO A 224 20.12 25.14 -9.86
C PRO A 224 19.06 26.03 -9.22
N VAL A 225 18.41 25.53 -8.16
CA VAL A 225 17.43 26.30 -7.37
C VAL A 225 18.02 27.56 -6.69
N THR A 226 19.35 27.69 -6.66
CA THR A 226 20.05 28.87 -6.16
C THR A 226 20.12 30.01 -7.19
N ASP A 227 19.78 29.75 -8.45
CA ASP A 227 19.72 30.77 -9.51
C ASP A 227 18.29 31.37 -9.61
N ASP A 228 17.64 31.54 -8.46
CA ASP A 228 16.31 32.17 -8.29
C ASP A 228 15.17 31.57 -9.13
N ILE A 229 15.28 30.30 -9.52
CA ILE A 229 14.23 29.58 -10.22
C ILE A 229 13.14 29.08 -9.27
N LEU A 230 11.92 28.91 -9.79
CA LEU A 230 10.89 28.19 -9.06
C LEU A 230 11.21 26.69 -9.05
N GLU A 231 10.97 26.01 -7.92
CA GLU A 231 11.06 24.55 -7.83
C GLU A 231 9.93 23.85 -8.61
N GLY A 232 10.08 23.75 -9.93
CA GLY A 232 9.06 23.23 -10.85
C GLY A 232 8.68 21.77 -10.62
N VAL A 233 7.39 21.48 -10.50
CA VAL A 233 6.87 20.09 -10.52
C VAL A 233 7.17 19.43 -11.87
N THR A 234 6.88 20.12 -12.98
CA THR A 234 7.20 19.62 -14.34
C THR A 234 8.71 19.44 -14.55
N ARG A 235 9.54 20.35 -14.02
CA ARG A 235 11.01 20.21 -14.03
C ARG A 235 11.45 18.93 -13.33
N LYS A 236 10.98 18.69 -12.10
CA LYS A 236 11.29 17.48 -11.32
C LYS A 236 10.85 16.20 -12.06
N LEU A 237 9.63 16.20 -12.63
CA LEU A 237 9.13 15.06 -13.42
C LEU A 237 9.98 14.83 -14.69
N LEU A 238 10.38 15.89 -15.38
CA LEU A 238 11.21 15.78 -16.59
C LEU A 238 12.60 15.22 -16.26
N MET A 239 13.23 15.69 -15.19
CA MET A 239 14.53 15.16 -14.74
C MET A 239 14.42 13.67 -14.36
N LYS A 240 13.33 13.28 -13.72
CA LYS A 240 13.04 11.88 -13.40
C LYS A 240 12.97 11.04 -14.67
N VAL A 241 12.15 11.47 -15.65
CA VAL A 241 12.04 10.79 -16.95
C VAL A 241 13.38 10.72 -17.68
N MET A 242 14.13 11.82 -17.72
CA MET A 242 15.45 11.84 -18.36
C MET A 242 16.40 10.83 -17.72
N ARG A 243 16.51 10.80 -16.39
CA ARG A 243 17.45 9.92 -15.68
C ARG A 243 17.02 8.46 -15.66
N GLU A 244 15.78 8.21 -15.27
CA GLU A 244 15.29 6.86 -14.94
C GLU A 244 14.74 6.13 -16.17
N GLU A 245 14.09 6.84 -17.11
CA GLU A 245 13.41 6.21 -18.24
C GLU A 245 14.22 6.29 -19.55
N LEU A 246 15.03 7.34 -19.69
CA LEU A 246 15.79 7.60 -20.91
C LEU A 246 17.30 7.42 -20.73
N ASN A 247 17.78 7.22 -19.49
CA ASN A 247 19.19 7.11 -19.15
C ASN A 247 20.03 8.28 -19.71
N LEU A 248 19.47 9.49 -19.67
CA LEU A 248 20.10 10.72 -20.12
C LEU A 248 20.75 11.44 -18.92
N PRO A 249 22.02 11.86 -19.03
CA PRO A 249 22.68 12.58 -17.95
C PRO A 249 22.07 13.97 -17.79
N VAL A 250 21.75 14.33 -16.54
CA VAL A 250 21.19 15.63 -16.17
C VAL A 250 22.02 16.28 -15.07
N LEU A 251 22.62 17.41 -15.39
CA LEU A 251 23.46 18.23 -14.52
C LEU A 251 22.72 19.51 -14.09
N GLU A 252 22.80 19.83 -12.80
CA GLU A 252 22.34 21.11 -12.27
C GLU A 252 23.54 22.03 -12.05
N ARG A 253 23.63 23.11 -12.81
CA ARG A 253 24.67 24.16 -12.68
C ARG A 253 24.20 25.46 -13.31
N SER A 254 24.80 26.58 -12.89
CA SER A 254 24.55 27.87 -13.53
C SER A 254 24.90 27.82 -15.02
N ILE A 255 24.12 28.56 -15.80
CA ILE A 255 24.24 28.62 -17.26
C ILE A 255 24.51 30.07 -17.64
N ASP A 256 25.57 30.30 -18.41
CA ASP A 256 25.85 31.63 -18.93
C ASP A 256 25.02 31.94 -20.16
N ARG A 257 24.72 33.23 -20.38
CA ARG A 257 23.94 33.68 -21.54
C ARG A 257 24.49 33.16 -22.88
N THR A 258 25.80 33.12 -23.03
CA THR A 258 26.46 32.68 -24.27
C THR A 258 26.30 31.17 -24.52
N GLU A 259 26.05 30.38 -23.49
CA GLU A 259 25.77 28.95 -23.63
C GLU A 259 24.42 28.71 -24.34
N LEU A 260 23.44 29.59 -24.14
CA LEU A 260 22.16 29.53 -24.87
C LEU A 260 22.36 29.59 -26.40
N TYR A 261 23.41 30.24 -26.88
CA TYR A 261 23.70 30.38 -28.31
C TYR A 261 24.54 29.24 -28.88
N THR A 262 25.23 28.49 -28.02
CA THR A 262 26.20 27.46 -28.42
C THR A 262 25.78 26.04 -28.07
N CYS A 263 24.64 25.89 -27.40
CA CYS A 263 24.03 24.61 -27.06
C CYS A 263 23.49 23.86 -28.27
N ASP A 264 23.19 22.58 -28.05
CA ASP A 264 22.64 21.68 -29.06
C ASP A 264 21.11 21.84 -29.15
N GLU A 265 20.44 21.88 -27.99
CA GLU A 265 18.98 22.07 -27.88
C GLU A 265 18.62 22.88 -26.63
N LEU A 266 17.47 23.56 -26.67
CA LEU A 266 16.88 24.26 -25.53
C LEU A 266 15.41 23.88 -25.38
N LEU A 267 14.96 23.72 -24.13
CA LEU A 267 13.60 23.39 -23.78
C LEU A 267 13.13 24.30 -22.64
N LEU A 268 11.91 24.80 -22.74
CA LEU A 268 11.18 25.34 -21.60
C LEU A 268 10.20 24.29 -21.08
N CYS A 269 10.01 24.23 -19.77
CA CYS A 269 9.07 23.31 -19.16
C CYS A 269 8.29 23.94 -17.99
N GLY A 270 7.02 23.58 -17.87
CA GLY A 270 6.14 24.08 -16.83
C GLY A 270 4.76 23.48 -16.96
N THR A 271 3.90 23.61 -15.95
CA THR A 271 2.57 22.99 -16.01
C THR A 271 1.70 23.58 -17.13
N GLY A 272 1.78 24.89 -17.34
CA GLY A 272 1.13 25.55 -18.48
C GLY A 272 1.82 25.21 -19.81
N ALA A 273 3.14 25.43 -19.86
CA ALA A 273 3.96 25.29 -21.06
C ALA A 273 4.27 23.85 -21.49
N GLN A 274 3.93 22.87 -20.65
CA GLN A 274 4.28 21.47 -20.82
C GLN A 274 5.80 21.31 -21.03
N ILE A 275 6.22 20.84 -22.19
CA ILE A 275 7.61 20.84 -22.66
C ILE A 275 7.59 21.49 -24.04
N SER A 276 8.23 22.65 -24.15
CA SER A 276 8.25 23.48 -25.36
C SER A 276 9.69 23.58 -25.87
N PRO A 277 9.99 23.12 -27.10
CA PRO A 277 11.31 23.31 -27.67
C PRO A 277 11.54 24.76 -28.06
N VAL A 278 12.71 25.28 -27.76
CA VAL A 278 13.15 26.62 -28.17
C VAL A 278 13.95 26.50 -29.46
N VAL A 279 13.50 27.20 -30.49
CA VAL A 279 14.07 27.10 -31.84
C VAL A 279 14.96 28.27 -32.20
N GLU A 280 14.87 29.37 -31.45
CA GLU A 280 15.63 30.59 -31.66
C GLU A 280 15.79 31.32 -30.32
N VAL A 281 16.97 31.89 -30.07
CA VAL A 281 17.18 32.82 -28.96
C VAL A 281 17.80 34.11 -29.50
N ASP A 282 17.21 35.26 -29.19
CA ASP A 282 17.71 36.59 -29.58
C ASP A 282 18.01 36.71 -31.09
N ARG A 283 17.10 36.23 -31.95
CA ARG A 283 17.21 36.25 -33.43
C ARG A 283 18.41 35.47 -33.98
N ARG A 284 18.86 34.44 -33.25
CA ARG A 284 19.90 33.49 -33.69
C ARG A 284 19.27 32.14 -34.03
N PRO A 285 19.07 31.82 -35.33
CA PRO A 285 18.32 30.63 -35.76
C PRO A 285 19.15 29.33 -35.75
N ASP A 286 20.44 29.40 -35.41
CA ASP A 286 21.39 28.28 -35.52
C ASP A 286 21.02 27.05 -34.67
N LEU A 287 20.16 27.21 -33.65
CA LEU A 287 19.63 26.11 -32.83
C LEU A 287 18.86 25.09 -33.68
N LEU A 288 18.03 25.54 -34.63
CA LEU A 288 17.33 24.67 -35.57
C LEU A 288 18.28 23.90 -36.50
N GLN A 289 19.33 24.57 -36.97
CA GLN A 289 20.30 23.97 -37.89
C GLN A 289 21.16 22.91 -37.20
N ARG A 290 21.49 23.09 -35.92
CA ARG A 290 22.23 22.11 -35.10
C ARG A 290 21.38 20.88 -34.80
N ARG A 291 20.09 21.06 -34.49
CA ARG A 291 19.11 19.97 -34.30
C ARG A 291 18.94 19.10 -35.56
N ALA A 292 18.91 19.72 -36.74
CA ALA A 292 18.76 19.01 -38.02
C ALA A 292 20.00 18.22 -38.47
N ARG A 293 21.20 18.52 -37.94
CA ARG A 293 22.48 17.89 -38.33
C ARG A 293 22.80 16.59 -37.57
N ARG A 294 22.01 16.19 -36.56
CA ARG A 294 22.16 14.91 -35.84
C ARG A 294 21.17 13.87 -36.36
N GLY A 295 21.65 12.64 -36.55
CA GLY A 295 20.82 11.49 -36.91
C GLY A 295 19.73 11.18 -35.87
N ALA A 296 18.66 10.51 -36.29
CA ALA A 296 17.43 10.25 -35.53
C ALA A 296 17.62 9.53 -34.17
N GLU A 297 18.82 9.03 -33.87
CA GLU A 297 19.15 8.33 -32.62
C GLU A 297 19.48 9.28 -31.46
N VAL A 298 19.84 10.55 -31.73
CA VAL A 298 20.22 11.56 -30.71
C VAL A 298 19.26 12.77 -30.70
N GLN A 299 18.01 12.58 -31.15
CA GLN A 299 16.95 13.58 -30.97
C GLN A 299 16.37 13.41 -29.56
N GLY A 300 16.83 14.24 -28.63
CA GLY A 300 16.72 14.01 -27.18
C GLY A 300 15.30 13.97 -26.62
N LEU A 301 14.31 14.52 -27.29
CA LEU A 301 12.90 14.42 -26.91
C LEU A 301 12.00 14.55 -28.15
N ASP A 302 12.04 13.59 -29.07
CA ASP A 302 11.06 13.59 -30.16
C ASP A 302 9.68 13.18 -29.61
N ARG A 303 8.70 14.09 -29.73
CA ARG A 303 7.35 13.98 -29.16
C ARG A 303 6.62 12.67 -29.52
N PRO A 304 6.82 12.06 -30.71
CA PRO A 304 6.29 10.74 -31.03
C PRO A 304 6.88 9.64 -30.14
N ARG A 305 8.13 9.69 -29.69
CA ARG A 305 8.72 8.68 -28.78
C ARG A 305 8.15 8.77 -27.37
N LEU A 306 7.90 9.98 -26.85
CA LEU A 306 7.22 10.19 -25.55
C LEU A 306 5.74 9.78 -25.58
N LEU A 307 5.02 10.10 -26.66
CA LEU A 307 3.60 9.74 -26.81
C LEU A 307 3.39 8.30 -27.29
N ALA A 308 4.34 7.72 -28.05
CA ALA A 308 4.29 6.32 -28.45
C ALA A 308 4.69 5.40 -27.30
N ARG A 309 5.65 5.78 -26.43
CA ARG A 309 5.93 5.01 -25.20
C ARG A 309 4.93 5.24 -24.07
N GLY A 310 4.33 6.43 -23.97
CA GLY A 310 3.13 6.64 -23.13
C GLY A 310 1.86 5.93 -23.63
N ARG A 311 1.92 5.33 -24.83
CA ARG A 311 0.90 4.45 -25.43
C ARG A 311 1.38 3.01 -25.63
N GLN A 312 2.65 2.70 -25.39
CA GLN A 312 3.07 1.32 -25.35
C GLN A 312 2.49 0.74 -24.08
N ALA A 313 1.80 -0.39 -24.25
CA ALA A 313 1.34 -1.22 -23.17
C ALA A 313 2.45 -1.33 -22.11
N SER A 314 2.07 -1.56 -20.85
CA SER A 314 2.92 -2.26 -19.89
C SER A 314 3.77 -3.26 -20.67
N PRO A 315 5.09 -3.36 -20.40
CA PRO A 315 5.95 -4.27 -21.13
C PRO A 315 5.21 -5.61 -21.25
N ASP A 316 5.08 -6.09 -22.48
CA ASP A 316 4.52 -7.43 -22.75
C ASP A 316 5.52 -8.43 -22.19
N LEU A 317 5.53 -8.55 -20.87
CA LEU A 317 6.16 -9.61 -20.11
C LEU A 317 5.23 -10.82 -20.23
N GLY A 318 5.07 -11.30 -21.46
CA GLY A 318 4.58 -12.65 -21.68
C GLY A 318 5.63 -13.59 -21.10
N GLY A 319 5.42 -14.03 -19.86
CA GLY A 319 6.28 -15.01 -19.20
C GLY A 319 6.61 -14.78 -17.73
N VAL A 320 6.08 -13.74 -17.06
CA VAL A 320 6.32 -13.58 -15.60
C VAL A 320 5.41 -14.52 -14.81
N LYS A 321 6.01 -15.43 -14.05
CA LYS A 321 5.33 -16.30 -13.09
C LYS A 321 5.36 -15.67 -11.70
N VAL A 322 4.19 -15.33 -11.15
CA VAL A 322 4.03 -14.72 -9.83
C VAL A 322 3.41 -15.73 -8.87
N LEU A 323 4.12 -16.03 -7.79
CA LEU A 323 3.58 -16.79 -6.68
C LEU A 323 2.94 -15.85 -5.67
N VAL A 324 1.70 -16.10 -5.29
CA VAL A 324 0.95 -15.31 -4.31
C VAL A 324 0.66 -16.20 -3.11
N ALA A 325 1.36 -15.98 -2.00
CA ALA A 325 1.30 -16.84 -0.83
C ALA A 325 1.10 -16.10 0.50
N PRO A 326 -0.03 -15.41 0.71
CA PRO A 326 -0.34 -14.72 1.96
C PRO A 326 -0.89 -15.67 3.04
N ASN A 327 -0.72 -15.27 4.30
CA ASN A 327 -1.46 -15.81 5.45
C ASN A 327 -2.78 -15.03 5.62
N ALA A 328 -3.64 -15.47 6.53
CA ALA A 328 -4.87 -14.77 6.87
C ALA A 328 -4.59 -13.39 7.50
N PHE A 329 -5.37 -12.39 7.09
CA PHE A 329 -5.38 -11.06 7.68
C PHE A 329 -6.41 -11.11 8.82
N LYS A 330 -5.99 -11.61 9.99
CA LYS A 330 -6.86 -11.96 11.13
C LYS A 330 -7.89 -10.87 11.43
N GLY A 331 -9.17 -11.27 11.53
CA GLY A 331 -10.31 -10.37 11.73
C GLY A 331 -10.80 -9.62 10.48
N THR A 332 -10.20 -9.88 9.31
CA THR A 332 -10.43 -9.12 8.09
C THR A 332 -10.63 -10.02 6.86
N LEU A 333 -9.59 -10.72 6.39
CA LEU A 333 -9.66 -11.62 5.22
C LEU A 333 -9.06 -12.98 5.54
N THR A 334 -9.64 -14.04 4.97
CA THR A 334 -8.99 -15.36 4.92
C THR A 334 -7.75 -15.32 4.01
N ALA A 335 -6.84 -16.27 4.17
CA ALA A 335 -5.65 -16.39 3.31
C ALA A 335 -6.04 -16.51 1.82
N THR A 336 -7.10 -17.26 1.51
CA THR A 336 -7.64 -17.42 0.15
C THR A 336 -8.18 -16.10 -0.41
N GLN A 337 -8.92 -15.33 0.39
CA GLN A 337 -9.42 -14.01 -0.02
C GLN A 337 -8.29 -13.01 -0.26
N ALA A 338 -7.27 -13.02 0.60
CA ALA A 338 -6.07 -12.21 0.43
C ALA A 338 -5.31 -12.59 -0.86
N ALA A 339 -5.13 -13.88 -1.11
CA ALA A 339 -4.45 -14.38 -2.31
C ALA A 339 -5.18 -13.94 -3.59
N ALA A 340 -6.51 -14.11 -3.62
CA ALA A 340 -7.32 -13.67 -4.75
C ALA A 340 -7.26 -12.15 -4.97
N ALA A 341 -7.27 -11.35 -3.88
CA ALA A 341 -7.18 -9.90 -3.96
C ALA A 341 -5.82 -9.41 -4.51
N ILE A 342 -4.73 -10.03 -4.05
CA ILE A 342 -3.38 -9.77 -4.55
C ILE A 342 -3.29 -10.19 -6.03
N ALA A 343 -3.76 -11.40 -6.37
CA ALA A 343 -3.74 -11.91 -7.75
C ALA A 343 -4.50 -11.00 -8.72
N ARG A 344 -5.65 -10.44 -8.32
CA ARG A 344 -6.35 -9.40 -9.12
C ARG A 344 -5.46 -8.19 -9.37
N GLY A 345 -4.77 -7.70 -8.35
CA GLY A 345 -3.86 -6.55 -8.48
C GLY A 345 -2.67 -6.83 -9.40
N VAL A 346 -2.12 -8.04 -9.36
CA VAL A 346 -1.10 -8.49 -10.32
C VAL A 346 -1.66 -8.48 -11.75
N ARG A 347 -2.85 -9.07 -11.98
CA ARG A 347 -3.49 -9.13 -13.32
C ARG A 347 -3.79 -7.73 -13.89
N GLU A 348 -4.09 -6.74 -13.04
CA GLU A 348 -4.31 -5.36 -13.48
C GLU A 348 -3.05 -4.70 -14.08
N VAL A 349 -1.86 -5.09 -13.61
CA VAL A 349 -0.58 -4.55 -14.09
C VAL A 349 0.05 -5.44 -15.15
N PHE A 350 -0.02 -6.75 -14.98
CA PHE A 350 0.49 -7.80 -15.85
C PHE A 350 -0.63 -8.75 -16.30
N PRO A 351 -1.44 -8.39 -17.34
CA PRO A 351 -2.60 -9.19 -17.75
C PRO A 351 -2.30 -10.60 -18.24
N LYS A 352 -1.05 -10.89 -18.63
CA LYS A 352 -0.60 -12.19 -19.14
C LYS A 352 0.28 -12.96 -18.14
N ALA A 353 0.41 -12.50 -16.89
CA ALA A 353 1.21 -13.21 -15.89
C ALA A 353 0.62 -14.59 -15.58
N GLU A 354 1.47 -15.60 -15.44
CA GLU A 354 1.10 -16.86 -14.80
C GLU A 354 1.04 -16.58 -13.29
N ILE A 355 -0.11 -16.79 -12.65
CA ILE A 355 -0.25 -16.53 -11.21
C ILE A 355 -0.60 -17.84 -10.52
N VAL A 356 0.21 -18.20 -9.53
CA VAL A 356 -0.01 -19.37 -8.69
C VAL A 356 -0.41 -18.87 -7.30
N GLU A 357 -1.63 -19.18 -6.88
CA GLU A 357 -2.19 -18.76 -5.59
C GLU A 357 -1.98 -19.90 -4.57
N VAL A 358 -1.13 -19.69 -3.56
CA VAL A 358 -0.77 -20.68 -2.53
C VAL A 358 -1.03 -20.08 -1.15
N PRO A 359 -2.29 -20.01 -0.70
CA PRO A 359 -2.59 -19.50 0.64
C PRO A 359 -1.83 -20.32 1.69
N VAL A 360 -1.18 -19.64 2.63
CA VAL A 360 -0.40 -20.26 3.72
C VAL A 360 -1.07 -20.04 5.07
N ALA A 361 -0.64 -20.78 6.08
CA ALA A 361 -1.09 -20.65 7.46
C ALA A 361 0.05 -21.00 8.43
N ASP A 362 -0.07 -20.55 9.67
CA ASP A 362 0.85 -20.82 10.78
C ASP A 362 0.45 -22.07 11.59
N GLY A 363 -0.58 -22.82 11.18
CA GLY A 363 -1.15 -23.90 11.99
C GLY A 363 -2.25 -23.46 12.95
N GLY A 364 -2.63 -22.18 12.92
CA GLY A 364 -3.81 -21.64 13.59
C GLY A 364 -5.09 -21.77 12.77
N ASP A 365 -6.05 -20.89 13.09
CA ASP A 365 -7.36 -20.79 12.42
C ASP A 365 -7.18 -20.47 10.92
N GLY A 366 -7.78 -21.30 10.04
CA GLY A 366 -7.69 -21.15 8.59
C GLY A 366 -6.65 -22.04 7.89
N THR A 367 -5.90 -22.86 8.64
CA THR A 367 -5.00 -23.91 8.11
C THR A 367 -5.72 -24.95 7.27
N VAL A 368 -6.92 -25.39 7.66
CA VAL A 368 -7.76 -26.34 6.90
C VAL A 368 -8.12 -25.74 5.55
N GLU A 369 -8.55 -24.49 5.52
CA GLU A 369 -8.93 -23.80 4.27
C GLU A 369 -7.70 -23.61 3.36
N ALA A 370 -6.57 -23.18 3.92
CA ALA A 370 -5.32 -22.99 3.18
C ALA A 370 -4.83 -24.29 2.52
N LEU A 371 -4.74 -25.37 3.30
CA LEU A 371 -4.22 -26.64 2.80
C LEU A 371 -5.17 -27.35 1.83
N VAL A 372 -6.48 -27.30 2.08
CA VAL A 372 -7.47 -27.87 1.14
C VAL A 372 -7.47 -27.10 -0.18
N SER A 373 -7.43 -25.77 -0.13
CA SER A 373 -7.37 -24.94 -1.34
C SER A 373 -6.10 -25.20 -2.15
N ALA A 374 -4.93 -25.25 -1.49
CA ALA A 374 -3.64 -25.47 -2.15
C ALA A 374 -3.52 -26.85 -2.80
N ASN A 375 -4.16 -27.88 -2.22
CA ASN A 375 -4.09 -29.26 -2.71
C ASN A 375 -5.30 -29.70 -3.53
N HIS A 376 -6.22 -28.79 -3.85
CA HIS A 376 -7.51 -29.11 -4.49
C HIS A 376 -8.26 -30.25 -3.76
N GLY A 377 -8.23 -30.21 -2.43
CA GLY A 377 -8.84 -31.22 -1.57
C GLY A 377 -10.35 -31.05 -1.40
N GLU A 378 -10.91 -31.85 -0.50
CA GLU A 378 -12.32 -31.85 -0.16
C GLU A 378 -12.56 -31.38 1.28
N HIS A 379 -13.60 -30.58 1.48
CA HIS A 379 -14.07 -30.27 2.83
C HIS A 379 -15.15 -31.23 3.28
N ARG A 380 -15.08 -31.63 4.55
CA ARG A 380 -16.09 -32.45 5.21
C ARG A 380 -16.46 -31.86 6.56
N THR A 381 -17.56 -32.34 7.11
CA THR A 381 -18.03 -31.94 8.44
C THR A 381 -18.39 -33.13 9.29
N ALA A 382 -18.12 -33.05 10.59
CA ALA A 382 -18.53 -34.02 11.60
C ALA A 382 -19.34 -33.31 12.69
N GLN A 383 -20.39 -33.97 13.19
CA GLN A 383 -21.06 -33.54 14.41
C GLN A 383 -20.25 -34.00 15.62
N VAL A 384 -19.83 -33.06 16.46
CA VAL A 384 -19.00 -33.29 17.65
C VAL A 384 -19.51 -32.45 18.81
N GLU A 385 -19.01 -32.73 20.01
CA GLU A 385 -19.27 -31.91 21.18
C GLU A 385 -18.35 -30.69 21.26
N GLY A 386 -18.93 -29.51 21.50
CA GLY A 386 -18.20 -28.27 21.76
C GLY A 386 -17.45 -28.28 23.10
N PRO A 387 -16.73 -27.19 23.44
CA PRO A 387 -15.94 -27.11 24.66
C PRO A 387 -16.73 -27.42 25.94
N LEU A 388 -18.02 -27.10 25.99
CA LEU A 388 -18.90 -27.31 27.16
C LEU A 388 -19.91 -28.44 26.96
N GLY A 389 -19.79 -29.24 25.90
CA GLY A 389 -20.69 -30.37 25.58
C GLY A 389 -21.84 -30.03 24.63
N ASP A 390 -22.04 -28.76 24.27
CA ASP A 390 -23.05 -28.34 23.29
C ASP A 390 -22.70 -28.90 21.89
N PRO A 391 -23.65 -29.37 21.07
CA PRO A 391 -23.33 -29.92 19.74
C PRO A 391 -22.77 -28.85 18.79
N VAL A 392 -21.70 -29.20 18.08
CA VAL A 392 -20.99 -28.35 17.11
C VAL A 392 -20.79 -29.13 15.81
N GLN A 393 -21.00 -28.47 14.68
CA GLN A 393 -20.62 -29.00 13.37
C GLN A 393 -19.19 -28.56 13.06
N ALA A 394 -18.22 -29.43 13.33
CA ALA A 394 -16.80 -29.17 13.07
C ALA A 394 -16.47 -29.49 11.61
N ARG A 395 -15.65 -28.65 10.97
CA ARG A 395 -15.19 -28.81 9.58
C ARG A 395 -13.74 -29.30 9.57
N TYR A 396 -13.43 -30.20 8.64
CA TYR A 396 -12.07 -30.68 8.36
C TYR A 396 -11.83 -30.80 6.86
N GLY A 397 -10.58 -31.01 6.48
CA GLY A 397 -10.13 -31.15 5.10
C GLY A 397 -9.55 -32.53 4.81
N LEU A 398 -9.75 -33.02 3.59
CA LEU A 398 -9.05 -34.17 3.03
C LEU A 398 -8.22 -33.72 1.83
N ILE A 399 -6.92 -33.99 1.87
CA ILE A 399 -5.96 -33.69 0.80
C ILE A 399 -5.25 -34.98 0.37
N ASP A 400 -4.33 -34.90 -0.60
CA ASP A 400 -3.57 -36.05 -1.13
C ASP A 400 -4.46 -37.21 -1.60
N SER A 401 -5.55 -36.89 -2.31
CA SER A 401 -6.57 -37.86 -2.74
C SER A 401 -7.21 -38.62 -1.56
N GLY A 402 -7.38 -37.95 -0.42
CA GLY A 402 -8.00 -38.50 0.79
C GLY A 402 -7.06 -39.25 1.73
N ARG A 403 -5.74 -39.28 1.45
CA ARG A 403 -4.77 -39.96 2.33
C ARG A 403 -4.33 -39.12 3.53
N THR A 404 -4.46 -37.80 3.45
CA THR A 404 -4.06 -36.88 4.51
C THR A 404 -5.27 -36.05 4.93
N ALA A 405 -5.57 -36.01 6.22
CA ALA A 405 -6.57 -35.10 6.77
C ALA A 405 -5.93 -33.89 7.42
N VAL A 406 -6.59 -32.75 7.30
CA VAL A 406 -6.23 -31.51 7.97
C VAL A 406 -7.35 -31.16 8.94
N VAL A 407 -7.02 -30.98 10.21
CA VAL A 407 -7.97 -30.66 11.28
C VAL A 407 -7.53 -29.43 12.05
N GLU A 408 -8.49 -28.64 12.50
CA GLU A 408 -8.28 -27.54 13.44
C GLU A 408 -8.99 -27.83 14.75
N MET A 409 -8.27 -27.77 15.85
CA MET A 409 -8.87 -27.98 17.17
C MET A 409 -9.93 -26.91 17.46
N ALA A 410 -9.74 -25.69 16.97
CA ALA A 410 -10.66 -24.58 17.17
C ALA A 410 -12.06 -24.86 16.62
N SER A 411 -12.19 -25.69 15.58
CA SER A 411 -13.48 -26.08 14.99
C SER A 411 -14.36 -26.91 15.92
N ALA A 412 -13.76 -27.59 16.90
CA ALA A 412 -14.45 -28.45 17.87
C ALA A 412 -14.34 -27.93 19.32
N ALA A 413 -13.19 -27.36 19.69
CA ALA A 413 -12.84 -26.98 21.05
C ALA A 413 -12.30 -25.53 21.14
N GLY A 414 -12.69 -24.67 20.19
CA GLY A 414 -12.19 -23.29 20.08
C GLY A 414 -12.84 -22.26 20.99
N LEU A 415 -12.10 -21.18 21.25
CA LEU A 415 -12.49 -20.05 22.10
C LEU A 415 -13.67 -19.24 21.53
N THR A 416 -13.89 -19.30 20.21
CA THR A 416 -14.99 -18.63 19.48
C THR A 416 -16.31 -19.38 19.59
N LEU A 417 -16.30 -20.66 19.97
CA LEU A 417 -17.50 -21.49 20.14
C LEU A 417 -18.25 -21.20 21.44
N ILE A 418 -17.62 -20.48 22.38
CA ILE A 418 -18.21 -20.13 23.67
C ILE A 418 -18.15 -18.61 23.91
N PRO A 419 -19.27 -18.00 24.33
CA PRO A 419 -19.30 -16.58 24.65
C PRO A 419 -18.44 -16.30 25.88
N ALA A 420 -17.92 -15.08 26.02
CA ALA A 420 -16.90 -14.73 27.00
C ALA A 420 -17.34 -15.02 28.45
N GLU A 421 -18.62 -14.88 28.75
CA GLU A 421 -19.22 -15.08 30.07
C GLU A 421 -19.30 -16.55 30.47
N ARG A 422 -19.25 -17.48 29.49
CA ARG A 422 -19.27 -18.93 29.72
C ARG A 422 -17.87 -19.56 29.75
N ARG A 423 -16.81 -18.76 29.57
CA ARG A 423 -15.43 -19.24 29.53
C ARG A 423 -14.97 -19.69 30.92
N ASP A 424 -14.86 -21.01 31.10
CA ASP A 424 -14.30 -21.60 32.30
C ASP A 424 -13.38 -22.79 31.96
N PRO A 425 -12.04 -22.58 31.96
CA PRO A 425 -11.08 -23.58 31.52
C PRO A 425 -11.00 -24.81 32.46
N ARG A 426 -11.60 -24.72 33.66
CA ARG A 426 -11.77 -25.85 34.57
C ARG A 426 -12.76 -26.88 34.04
N ARG A 427 -13.71 -26.45 33.22
CA ARG A 427 -14.83 -27.26 32.71
C ARG A 427 -14.73 -27.57 31.22
N THR A 428 -14.13 -26.68 30.44
CA THR A 428 -14.03 -26.87 28.98
C THR A 428 -13.18 -28.09 28.64
N SER A 429 -13.60 -28.89 27.66
CA SER A 429 -12.99 -30.16 27.30
C SER A 429 -12.62 -30.27 25.83
N THR A 430 -11.57 -31.04 25.54
CA THR A 430 -11.13 -31.42 24.19
C THR A 430 -11.87 -32.64 23.62
N TYR A 431 -12.94 -33.12 24.27
CA TYR A 431 -13.66 -34.32 23.86
C TYR A 431 -14.14 -34.31 22.40
N GLY A 432 -14.76 -33.21 21.95
CA GLY A 432 -15.18 -33.10 20.55
C GLY A 432 -14.03 -33.08 19.55
N PHE A 433 -12.84 -32.62 19.95
CA PHE A 433 -11.67 -32.74 19.10
C PHE A 433 -11.26 -34.20 18.92
N GLY A 434 -11.36 -35.03 19.98
CA GLY A 434 -11.18 -36.47 19.84
C GLY A 434 -12.24 -37.15 18.96
N GLN A 435 -13.50 -36.70 19.04
CA GLN A 435 -14.55 -37.17 18.11
C GLN A 435 -14.26 -36.78 16.66
N LEU A 436 -13.75 -35.57 16.43
CA LEU A 436 -13.33 -35.12 15.10
C LEU A 436 -12.18 -35.98 14.55
N LEU A 437 -11.19 -36.27 15.39
CA LEU A 437 -10.08 -37.15 15.04
C LEU A 437 -10.58 -38.57 14.69
N GLU A 438 -11.52 -39.11 15.43
CA GLU A 438 -12.12 -40.42 15.15
C GLU A 438 -12.93 -40.42 13.85
N ALA A 439 -13.72 -39.38 13.57
CA ALA A 439 -14.42 -39.22 12.31
C ALA A 439 -13.45 -39.17 11.12
N VAL A 440 -12.34 -38.45 11.27
CA VAL A 440 -11.27 -38.36 10.27
C VAL A 440 -10.58 -39.71 10.07
N ARG A 441 -10.33 -40.47 11.14
CA ARG A 441 -9.73 -41.80 11.04
C ARG A 441 -10.63 -42.77 10.27
N GLN A 442 -11.95 -42.68 10.45
CA GLN A 442 -12.92 -43.51 9.73
C GLN A 442 -12.94 -43.26 8.22
N ASP A 443 -12.48 -42.08 7.78
CA ASP A 443 -12.24 -41.79 6.36
C ASP A 443 -11.01 -42.52 5.80
N GLY A 444 -10.28 -43.30 6.60
CA GLY A 444 -9.19 -44.18 6.15
C GLY A 444 -7.87 -43.44 5.90
N VAL A 445 -7.67 -42.29 6.53
CA VAL A 445 -6.47 -41.47 6.33
C VAL A 445 -5.23 -42.11 6.94
N ALA A 446 -4.08 -41.92 6.28
CA ALA A 446 -2.78 -42.38 6.76
C ALA A 446 -2.06 -41.31 7.60
N THR A 447 -2.36 -40.03 7.35
CA THR A 447 -1.74 -38.90 8.04
C THR A 447 -2.79 -37.87 8.46
N ILE A 448 -2.60 -37.27 9.64
CA ILE A 448 -3.38 -36.15 10.14
C ILE A 448 -2.42 -34.98 10.42
N ILE A 449 -2.73 -33.83 9.84
CA ILE A 449 -2.11 -32.54 10.16
C ILE A 449 -3.08 -31.77 11.07
N ALA A 450 -2.68 -31.52 12.31
CA ALA A 450 -3.51 -30.88 13.31
C ALA A 450 -3.01 -29.47 13.66
N GLY A 451 -3.84 -28.46 13.39
CA GLY A 451 -3.67 -27.12 13.93
C GLY A 451 -4.31 -27.01 15.31
N ILE A 452 -3.53 -26.67 16.33
CA ILE A 452 -4.02 -26.63 17.73
C ILE A 452 -4.14 -25.21 18.31
N GLY A 453 -4.09 -24.18 17.46
CA GLY A 453 -4.35 -22.79 17.87
C GLY A 453 -5.79 -22.54 18.35
N GLY A 454 -6.00 -21.42 19.05
CA GLY A 454 -7.34 -20.89 19.32
C GLY A 454 -8.19 -21.65 20.37
N SER A 455 -7.59 -22.47 21.23
CA SER A 455 -8.36 -23.32 22.15
C SER A 455 -9.10 -22.59 23.27
N ALA A 456 -10.27 -23.12 23.63
CA ALA A 456 -10.99 -22.77 24.86
C ALA A 456 -10.50 -23.54 26.09
N THR A 457 -9.75 -24.63 25.87
CA THR A 457 -9.56 -25.70 26.86
C THR A 457 -8.25 -25.59 27.65
N ASN A 458 -8.21 -26.21 28.83
CA ASN A 458 -6.99 -26.38 29.64
C ASN A 458 -6.98 -27.75 30.33
N ASP A 459 -7.37 -28.78 29.58
CA ASP A 459 -7.57 -30.15 30.09
C ASP A 459 -6.46 -31.13 29.68
N GLY A 460 -5.30 -30.66 29.20
CA GLY A 460 -4.18 -31.56 28.87
C GLY A 460 -4.44 -32.53 27.71
N GLY A 461 -5.53 -32.36 26.94
CA GLY A 461 -5.96 -33.36 25.96
C GLY A 461 -6.69 -34.56 26.58
N ALA A 462 -7.09 -34.48 27.85
CA ALA A 462 -7.82 -35.54 28.56
C ALA A 462 -9.16 -35.89 27.89
N GLY A 463 -9.94 -34.87 27.51
CA GLY A 463 -11.19 -35.10 26.80
C GLY A 463 -10.98 -35.82 25.47
N MET A 464 -9.99 -35.39 24.69
CA MET A 464 -9.61 -36.06 23.44
C MET A 464 -9.29 -37.55 23.68
N ALA A 465 -8.48 -37.87 24.69
CA ALA A 465 -8.15 -39.25 25.03
C ALA A 465 -9.39 -40.08 25.40
N GLN A 466 -10.30 -39.50 26.19
CA GLN A 466 -11.56 -40.15 26.56
C GLN A 466 -12.46 -40.44 25.35
N ALA A 467 -12.52 -39.53 24.37
CA ALA A 467 -13.27 -39.77 23.13
C ALA A 467 -12.70 -40.91 22.28
N MET A 468 -11.40 -41.16 22.42
CA MET A 468 -10.66 -42.20 21.69
C MET A 468 -10.62 -43.54 22.43
N GLY A 469 -11.33 -43.66 23.56
CA GLY A 469 -11.47 -44.91 24.31
C GLY A 469 -10.49 -45.11 25.47
N TYR A 470 -9.62 -44.14 25.77
CA TYR A 470 -8.88 -44.15 27.04
C TYR A 470 -9.81 -43.89 28.21
N ARG A 471 -9.57 -44.56 29.33
CA ARG A 471 -10.25 -44.28 30.59
C ARG A 471 -9.30 -43.59 31.55
N LEU A 472 -9.68 -42.40 31.97
CA LEU A 472 -8.95 -41.62 32.96
C LEU A 472 -9.67 -41.79 34.30
N LEU A 473 -9.03 -42.45 35.26
CA LEU A 473 -9.67 -42.97 36.46
C LEU A 473 -9.18 -42.24 37.72
N ASP A 474 -10.10 -42.03 38.66
CA ASP A 474 -9.79 -41.64 40.03
C ASP A 474 -9.25 -42.83 40.87
N LYS A 475 -8.92 -42.57 42.13
CA LYS A 475 -8.38 -43.59 43.06
C LYS A 475 -9.40 -44.69 43.39
N GLU A 476 -10.69 -44.42 43.22
CA GLU A 476 -11.78 -45.38 43.37
C GLU A 476 -12.06 -46.19 42.09
N GLY A 477 -11.36 -45.91 40.99
CA GLY A 477 -11.53 -46.60 39.71
C GLY A 477 -12.72 -46.09 38.88
N ARG A 478 -13.23 -44.89 39.17
CA ARG A 478 -14.31 -44.23 38.40
C ARG A 478 -13.73 -43.30 37.36
N ASP A 479 -14.41 -43.16 36.23
CA ASP A 479 -14.02 -42.22 35.18
C ASP A 479 -14.09 -40.77 35.68
N LEU A 480 -13.07 -39.98 35.30
CA LEU A 480 -13.01 -38.56 35.61
C LEU A 480 -14.02 -37.76 34.79
N ASP A 481 -14.57 -36.74 35.43
CA ASP A 481 -15.30 -35.67 34.74
C ASP A 481 -14.39 -34.99 33.71
N ARG A 482 -15.01 -34.55 32.61
CA ARG A 482 -14.33 -33.78 31.57
C ARG A 482 -13.93 -32.39 32.07
N GLY A 483 -12.84 -31.86 31.50
CA GLY A 483 -12.30 -30.54 31.81
C GLY A 483 -11.06 -30.55 32.70
N GLY A 484 -10.36 -29.41 32.78
CA GLY A 484 -9.05 -29.34 33.43
C GLY A 484 -9.05 -29.56 34.94
N ALA A 485 -10.14 -29.26 35.65
CA ALA A 485 -10.20 -29.46 37.09
C ALA A 485 -10.26 -30.95 37.51
N GLY A 486 -10.81 -31.81 36.65
CA GLY A 486 -10.89 -33.25 36.91
C GLY A 486 -9.51 -33.90 37.08
N LEU A 487 -8.51 -33.40 36.36
CA LEU A 487 -7.15 -33.93 36.33
C LEU A 487 -6.44 -33.92 37.69
N ALA A 488 -6.84 -33.06 38.62
CA ALA A 488 -6.29 -33.06 39.98
C ALA A 488 -6.56 -34.38 40.74
N ARG A 489 -7.60 -35.12 40.33
CA ARG A 489 -7.98 -36.42 40.89
C ARG A 489 -7.48 -37.61 40.06
N LEU A 490 -6.75 -37.36 38.97
CA LEU A 490 -6.27 -38.43 38.11
C LEU A 490 -5.34 -39.35 38.88
N TRP A 491 -5.73 -40.62 38.95
CA TRP A 491 -4.97 -41.66 39.60
C TRP A 491 -4.36 -42.63 38.61
N ARG A 492 -5.10 -43.02 37.55
CA ARG A 492 -4.67 -44.03 36.57
C ARG A 492 -5.22 -43.76 35.18
N ILE A 493 -4.42 -44.04 34.15
CA ILE A 493 -4.85 -44.12 32.76
C ILE A 493 -4.95 -45.60 32.36
N ASP A 494 -6.10 -45.98 31.82
CA ASP A 494 -6.36 -47.30 31.25
C ASP A 494 -6.54 -47.18 29.73
N ALA A 495 -5.67 -47.87 28.99
CA ALA A 495 -5.61 -47.86 27.53
C ALA A 495 -6.37 -49.03 26.89
N SER A 496 -7.07 -49.87 27.67
CA SER A 496 -7.72 -51.09 27.16
C SER A 496 -8.81 -50.83 26.12
N GLY A 497 -9.46 -49.65 26.15
CA GLY A 497 -10.47 -49.26 25.17
C GLY A 497 -9.92 -48.49 23.96
N PHE A 498 -8.62 -48.22 23.90
CA PHE A 498 -8.02 -47.49 22.79
C PHE A 498 -7.89 -48.36 21.54
N ASP A 499 -8.37 -47.87 20.40
CA ASP A 499 -8.28 -48.59 19.14
C ASP A 499 -6.82 -48.60 18.62
N SER A 500 -6.24 -49.79 18.55
CA SER A 500 -4.89 -50.02 18.03
C SER A 500 -4.68 -49.58 16.57
N GLY A 501 -5.76 -49.37 15.80
CA GLY A 501 -5.72 -48.82 14.45
C GLY A 501 -5.10 -47.42 14.38
N TRP A 502 -5.14 -46.66 15.47
CA TRP A 502 -4.45 -45.37 15.57
C TRP A 502 -2.93 -45.45 15.39
N ARG A 503 -2.31 -46.62 15.63
CA ARG A 503 -0.86 -46.82 15.40
C ARG A 503 -0.45 -46.74 13.94
N GLN A 504 -1.41 -46.86 13.01
CA GLN A 504 -1.15 -46.76 11.57
C GLN A 504 -1.29 -45.32 11.06
N VAL A 505 -1.82 -44.42 11.88
CA VAL A 505 -2.07 -43.02 11.52
C VAL A 505 -0.94 -42.16 12.06
N ARG A 506 -0.26 -41.43 11.18
CA ARG A 506 0.75 -40.45 11.59
C ARG A 506 0.08 -39.14 11.94
N VAL A 507 0.32 -38.64 13.15
CA VAL A 507 -0.25 -37.35 13.60
C VAL A 507 0.87 -36.31 13.70
N ARG A 508 0.79 -35.27 12.87
CA ARG A 508 1.70 -34.11 12.86
C ARG A 508 0.94 -32.91 13.38
N VAL A 509 1.54 -32.15 14.28
CA VAL A 509 0.87 -31.06 14.99
C VAL A 509 1.61 -29.76 14.77
N ALA A 510 0.92 -28.76 14.24
CA ALA A 510 1.46 -27.42 14.11
C ALA A 510 1.49 -26.72 15.47
N CYS A 511 2.69 -26.40 15.95
CA CYS A 511 2.92 -25.84 17.28
C CYS A 511 4.04 -24.78 17.27
N ASP A 512 3.67 -23.50 17.29
CA ASP A 512 4.64 -22.39 17.23
C ASP A 512 5.15 -21.93 18.60
N VAL A 513 4.67 -22.53 19.68
CA VAL A 513 5.03 -22.15 21.05
C VAL A 513 5.89 -23.21 21.68
N THR A 514 6.86 -22.80 22.50
CA THR A 514 7.79 -23.71 23.19
C THR A 514 7.44 -23.92 24.66
N ASN A 515 6.34 -23.34 25.11
CA ASN A 515 5.86 -23.40 26.49
C ASN A 515 5.75 -24.87 26.99
N PRO A 516 6.33 -25.20 28.15
CA PRO A 516 6.19 -26.53 28.74
C PRO A 516 4.76 -26.75 29.24
N LEU A 517 4.45 -27.96 29.73
CA LEU A 517 3.11 -28.27 30.22
C LEU A 517 2.74 -27.45 31.46
N THR A 518 3.67 -27.32 32.41
CA THR A 518 3.44 -26.73 33.74
C THR A 518 4.45 -25.65 34.13
N GLY A 519 4.15 -24.92 35.21
CA GLY A 519 5.03 -23.95 35.84
C GLY A 519 4.79 -22.51 35.35
N PRO A 520 5.69 -21.56 35.69
CA PRO A 520 5.48 -20.13 35.41
C PRO A 520 5.35 -19.78 33.92
N ARG A 521 5.89 -20.62 33.04
CA ARG A 521 5.75 -20.52 31.58
C ARG A 521 4.84 -21.60 30.99
N GLY A 522 4.13 -22.34 31.84
CA GLY A 522 3.29 -23.47 31.45
C GLY A 522 1.94 -23.07 30.85
N ALA A 523 1.16 -24.07 30.44
CA ALA A 523 -0.12 -23.88 29.75
C ALA A 523 -1.09 -22.98 30.53
N SER A 524 -1.31 -23.31 31.80
CA SER A 524 -2.26 -22.63 32.68
C SER A 524 -1.82 -21.20 32.99
N ALA A 525 -0.53 -20.99 33.24
CA ALA A 525 0.01 -19.67 33.59
C ALA A 525 -0.03 -18.68 32.42
N VAL A 526 0.33 -19.13 31.22
CA VAL A 526 0.48 -18.25 30.05
C VAL A 526 -0.84 -18.09 29.29
N TYR A 527 -1.59 -19.19 29.09
CA TYR A 527 -2.79 -19.19 28.24
C TYR A 527 -4.10 -19.36 28.99
N GLY A 528 -4.06 -19.72 30.28
CA GLY A 528 -5.27 -19.81 31.11
C GLY A 528 -6.06 -18.49 31.22
N PRO A 529 -5.41 -17.32 31.44
CA PRO A 529 -6.13 -16.06 31.63
C PRO A 529 -7.03 -15.66 30.46
N GLN A 530 -6.55 -15.75 29.22
CA GLN A 530 -7.36 -15.46 28.02
C GLN A 530 -8.55 -16.42 27.83
N LYS A 531 -8.51 -17.59 28.47
CA LYS A 531 -9.58 -18.60 28.48
C LYS A 531 -10.53 -18.45 29.66
N GLY A 532 -10.38 -17.42 30.50
CA GLY A 532 -11.23 -17.16 31.66
C GLY A 532 -10.69 -17.69 33.00
N ALA A 533 -9.42 -18.12 33.08
CA ALA A 533 -8.83 -18.52 34.35
C ALA A 533 -8.44 -17.30 35.20
N ASP A 534 -9.04 -17.17 36.38
CA ASP A 534 -8.53 -16.25 37.41
C ASP A 534 -7.22 -16.81 38.04
N PRO A 535 -6.48 -16.02 38.84
CA PRO A 535 -5.22 -16.48 39.44
C PRO A 535 -5.34 -17.74 40.31
N LYS A 536 -6.52 -18.03 40.86
CA LYS A 536 -6.77 -19.25 41.64
C LYS A 536 -6.93 -20.44 40.71
N ALA A 537 -7.76 -20.30 39.67
CA ALA A 537 -7.96 -21.31 38.63
C ALA A 537 -6.64 -21.64 37.91
N VAL A 538 -5.78 -20.65 37.65
CA VAL A 538 -4.44 -20.89 37.09
C VAL A 538 -3.61 -21.84 37.95
N ARG A 539 -3.57 -21.64 39.28
CA ARG A 539 -2.83 -22.52 40.20
C ARG A 539 -3.44 -23.91 40.29
N GLU A 540 -4.77 -23.99 40.34
CA GLU A 540 -5.50 -25.27 40.36
C GLU A 540 -5.20 -26.08 39.09
N LEU A 541 -5.30 -25.45 37.92
CA LEU A 541 -5.06 -26.08 36.63
C LEU A 541 -3.60 -26.47 36.42
N ASP A 542 -2.64 -25.64 36.84
CA ASP A 542 -1.21 -25.98 36.76
C ASP A 542 -0.87 -27.20 37.64
N GLY A 543 -1.41 -27.26 38.85
CA GLY A 543 -1.27 -28.43 39.72
C GLY A 543 -1.93 -29.68 39.13
N ALA A 544 -3.12 -29.54 38.53
CA ALA A 544 -3.81 -30.63 37.86
C ALA A 544 -3.04 -31.18 36.65
N LEU A 545 -2.43 -30.30 35.84
CA LEU A 545 -1.56 -30.68 34.74
C LEU A 545 -0.25 -31.33 35.23
N ALA A 546 0.26 -30.94 36.40
CA ALA A 546 1.42 -31.61 37.00
C ALA A 546 1.09 -33.05 37.42
N THR A 547 -0.08 -33.27 38.05
CA THR A 547 -0.59 -34.63 38.32
C THR A 547 -0.73 -35.43 37.03
N PHE A 548 -1.32 -34.82 36.00
CA PHE A 548 -1.47 -35.44 34.69
C PHE A 548 -0.13 -35.91 34.10
N ALA A 549 0.90 -35.06 34.12
CA ALA A 549 2.23 -35.39 33.62
C ALA A 549 2.86 -36.59 34.36
N VAL A 550 2.71 -36.65 35.68
CA VAL A 550 3.21 -37.76 36.51
C VAL A 550 2.52 -39.07 36.15
N VAL A 551 1.19 -39.05 36.02
CA VAL A 551 0.41 -40.26 35.69
C VAL A 551 0.69 -40.72 34.27
N VAL A 552 0.78 -39.82 33.29
CA VAL A 552 1.17 -40.14 31.91
C VAL A 552 2.55 -40.81 31.87
N ARG A 553 3.53 -40.28 32.60
CA ARG A 553 4.86 -40.89 32.69
C ARG A 553 4.81 -42.29 33.28
N ARG A 554 4.00 -42.49 34.33
CA ARG A 554 3.86 -43.77 35.01
C ARG A 554 3.16 -44.83 34.17
N ASP A 555 2.03 -44.47 33.56
CA ASP A 555 1.11 -45.44 32.93
C ASP A 555 1.37 -45.62 31.44
N LEU A 556 1.84 -44.58 30.75
CA LEU A 556 2.12 -44.61 29.31
C LEU A 556 3.62 -44.58 29.00
N GLY A 557 4.47 -44.35 30.00
CA GLY A 557 5.92 -44.29 29.82
C GLY A 557 6.43 -43.05 29.09
N LYS A 558 5.62 -41.98 28.98
CA LYS A 558 5.93 -40.77 28.22
C LYS A 558 6.27 -39.60 29.13
N ASP A 559 7.43 -38.97 28.92
CA ASP A 559 7.82 -37.77 29.66
C ASP A 559 7.39 -36.51 28.89
N ILE A 560 6.26 -35.93 29.31
CA ILE A 560 5.63 -34.80 28.61
C ILE A 560 5.75 -33.46 29.34
N ALA A 561 6.23 -33.45 30.58
CA ALA A 561 6.20 -32.25 31.43
C ALA A 561 7.06 -31.11 30.86
N GLY A 562 8.28 -31.44 30.44
CA GLY A 562 9.27 -30.50 29.92
C GLY A 562 9.37 -30.44 28.41
N LEU A 563 8.54 -31.20 27.67
CA LEU A 563 8.58 -31.23 26.22
C LEU A 563 8.25 -29.83 25.66
N PRO A 564 9.09 -29.24 24.79
CA PRO A 564 8.79 -27.97 24.15
C PRO A 564 7.47 -28.04 23.39
N GLY A 565 6.56 -27.09 23.65
CA GLY A 565 5.23 -27.07 23.03
C GLY A 565 4.18 -27.95 23.71
N ALA A 566 4.54 -28.69 24.76
CA ALA A 566 3.59 -29.47 25.55
C ALA A 566 2.44 -28.62 26.10
N GLY A 567 2.72 -27.36 26.45
CA GLY A 567 1.71 -26.45 26.99
C GLY A 567 0.74 -25.87 25.94
N ALA A 568 0.98 -26.12 24.65
CA ALA A 568 0.15 -25.60 23.57
C ALA A 568 -1.30 -26.04 23.73
N ALA A 569 -2.21 -25.13 23.39
CA ALA A 569 -3.66 -25.31 23.48
C ALA A 569 -4.20 -25.76 24.85
N GLY A 570 -3.51 -25.42 25.96
CA GLY A 570 -3.96 -25.83 27.30
C GLY A 570 -3.50 -27.23 27.69
N GLY A 571 -2.36 -27.66 27.15
CA GLY A 571 -1.77 -28.98 27.38
C GLY A 571 -2.17 -30.04 26.34
N LEU A 572 -2.97 -29.68 25.32
CA LEU A 572 -3.34 -30.62 24.25
C LEU A 572 -2.12 -31.08 23.45
N GLY A 573 -1.10 -30.23 23.27
CA GLY A 573 0.16 -30.64 22.63
C GLY A 573 0.80 -31.83 23.36
N ALA A 574 0.83 -31.79 24.69
CA ALA A 574 1.26 -32.92 25.52
C ALA A 574 0.36 -34.14 25.38
N GLY A 575 -0.96 -33.95 25.34
CA GLY A 575 -1.94 -35.02 25.15
C GLY A 575 -1.77 -35.74 23.80
N LEU A 576 -1.61 -35.00 22.70
CA LEU A 576 -1.37 -35.56 21.37
C LEU A 576 -0.10 -36.40 21.32
N VAL A 577 0.97 -35.95 21.98
CA VAL A 577 2.21 -36.74 22.10
C VAL A 577 2.00 -37.98 22.97
N ALA A 578 1.28 -37.84 24.09
CA ALA A 578 1.08 -38.92 25.06
C ALA A 578 0.19 -40.06 24.52
N PHE A 579 -0.88 -39.71 23.82
CA PHE A 579 -1.93 -40.66 23.41
C PHE A 579 -1.86 -41.06 21.93
N LEU A 580 -1.23 -40.26 21.08
CA LEU A 580 -1.15 -40.50 19.64
C LEU A 580 0.27 -40.56 19.08
N ASP A 581 1.29 -40.51 19.95
CA ASP A 581 2.69 -40.46 19.52
C ASP A 581 2.95 -39.36 18.47
N ALA A 582 2.20 -38.25 18.58
CA ALA A 582 2.22 -37.18 17.61
C ALA A 582 3.57 -36.43 17.60
N THR A 583 3.97 -35.93 16.44
CA THR A 583 5.12 -35.03 16.29
C THR A 583 4.68 -33.58 16.38
N LEU A 584 5.26 -32.84 17.33
CA LEU A 584 5.10 -31.39 17.40
C LEU A 584 6.11 -30.74 16.46
N GLU A 585 5.62 -29.99 15.49
CA GLU A 585 6.42 -29.37 14.44
C GLU A 585 6.09 -27.86 14.38
N PRO A 586 7.05 -27.00 14.03
CA PRO A 586 6.75 -25.59 13.78
C PRO A 586 5.68 -25.48 12.67
N GLY A 587 4.67 -24.64 12.88
CA GLY A 587 3.46 -24.65 12.07
C GLY A 587 3.68 -24.15 10.65
N ALA A 588 4.39 -23.03 10.49
CA ALA A 588 4.68 -22.49 9.16
C ALA A 588 5.47 -23.48 8.27
N PRO A 589 6.59 -24.10 8.71
CA PRO A 589 7.27 -25.14 7.92
C PRO A 589 6.37 -26.32 7.55
N LEU A 590 5.54 -26.81 8.48
CA LEU A 590 4.61 -27.91 8.24
C LEU A 590 3.58 -27.58 7.15
N VAL A 591 3.03 -26.36 7.17
CA VAL A 591 2.06 -25.90 6.17
C VAL A 591 2.74 -25.60 4.83
N VAL A 592 3.94 -25.02 4.83
CA VAL A 592 4.75 -24.78 3.61
C VAL A 592 5.06 -26.10 2.90
N GLU A 593 5.48 -27.12 3.63
CA GLU A 593 5.70 -28.46 3.09
C GLU A 593 4.40 -29.03 2.49
N ALA A 594 3.30 -28.98 3.25
CA ALA A 594 2.03 -29.57 2.84
C ALA A 594 1.28 -28.78 1.75
N THR A 595 1.65 -27.53 1.47
CA THR A 595 1.10 -26.72 0.36
C THR A 595 1.85 -26.93 -0.97
N GLY A 596 2.97 -27.65 -0.97
CA GLY A 596 3.84 -27.76 -2.15
C GLY A 596 4.55 -26.45 -2.51
N PHE A 597 4.66 -25.52 -1.56
CA PHE A 597 5.20 -24.18 -1.76
C PHE A 597 6.62 -24.18 -2.34
N ASP A 598 7.51 -25.04 -1.86
CA ASP A 598 8.89 -25.13 -2.37
C ASP A 598 8.96 -25.45 -3.87
N SER A 599 8.03 -26.31 -4.35
CA SER A 599 7.90 -26.60 -5.78
C SER A 599 7.30 -25.43 -6.56
N ALA A 600 6.42 -24.65 -5.95
CA ALA A 600 5.76 -23.50 -6.58
C ALA A 600 6.69 -22.27 -6.68
N VAL A 601 7.59 -22.08 -5.71
CA VAL A 601 8.66 -21.06 -5.71
C VAL A 601 9.68 -21.35 -6.82
N SER A 602 9.97 -22.63 -7.08
CA SER A 602 10.87 -23.02 -8.17
C SER A 602 10.29 -22.59 -9.53
N GLY A 603 10.89 -21.54 -10.11
CA GLY A 603 10.47 -20.93 -11.37
C GLY A 603 9.54 -19.73 -11.25
N ALA A 604 9.22 -19.25 -10.04
CA ALA A 604 8.56 -17.97 -9.86
C ALA A 604 9.57 -16.80 -10.02
N ASP A 605 9.18 -15.78 -10.78
CA ASP A 605 9.96 -14.55 -10.95
C ASP A 605 9.70 -13.54 -9.80
N LEU A 606 8.53 -13.66 -9.15
CA LEU A 606 8.09 -12.81 -8.04
C LEU A 606 7.30 -13.62 -7.02
N VAL A 607 7.53 -13.38 -5.72
CA VAL A 607 6.70 -13.91 -4.64
C VAL A 607 6.07 -12.73 -3.88
N ILE A 608 4.75 -12.77 -3.72
CA ILE A 608 3.98 -11.80 -2.94
C ILE A 608 3.33 -12.51 -1.76
N THR A 609 3.61 -12.06 -0.55
CA THR A 609 3.07 -12.64 0.70
C THR A 609 2.62 -11.51 1.64
N GLY A 610 2.01 -11.86 2.77
CA GLY A 610 1.52 -10.88 3.74
C GLY A 610 0.72 -11.54 4.84
N GLU A 611 0.65 -10.88 5.99
CA GLU A 611 -0.15 -11.30 7.14
C GLU A 611 -0.59 -10.08 7.96
N GLY A 612 -1.63 -10.25 8.79
CA GLY A 612 -2.07 -9.19 9.70
C GLY A 612 -2.60 -7.95 8.97
N GLN A 613 -1.91 -6.80 9.08
CA GLN A 613 -2.23 -5.55 8.35
C GLN A 613 -1.17 -5.20 7.29
N VAL A 614 -0.24 -6.12 6.99
CA VAL A 614 0.99 -5.81 6.23
C VAL A 614 1.11 -6.72 5.01
N LEU A 615 1.57 -6.15 3.90
CA LEU A 615 1.86 -6.85 2.64
C LEU A 615 3.37 -6.79 2.35
N LEU A 616 4.00 -7.93 2.09
CA LEU A 616 5.43 -8.08 1.81
C LEU A 616 5.66 -8.51 0.35
N LEU A 617 6.69 -7.94 -0.30
CA LEU A 617 7.04 -8.20 -1.70
C LEU A 617 8.49 -8.67 -1.79
N ALA A 618 8.75 -9.83 -2.38
CA ALA A 618 10.09 -10.39 -2.53
C ALA A 618 10.36 -10.83 -3.98
N GLY A 619 11.52 -10.44 -4.54
CA GLY A 619 11.96 -10.79 -5.91
C GLY A 619 13.32 -11.48 -5.93
N ALA A 620 13.57 -12.33 -6.92
CA ALA A 620 14.77 -13.18 -6.98
C ALA A 620 15.85 -12.65 -7.94
N LYS A 621 17.08 -12.49 -7.42
CA LYS A 621 18.33 -13.13 -7.91
C LYS A 621 19.43 -12.92 -6.84
N GLN A 622 19.79 -14.00 -6.13
CA GLN A 622 20.90 -14.17 -5.14
C GLN A 622 20.58 -13.83 -3.64
N PRO A 623 21.30 -14.45 -2.66
CA PRO A 623 20.78 -14.82 -1.34
C PRO A 623 20.74 -13.63 -0.37
N GLY A 624 19.55 -13.03 -0.22
CA GLY A 624 19.30 -11.87 0.63
C GLY A 624 17.89 -11.80 1.23
N TRP A 625 17.14 -12.90 1.18
CA TRP A 625 15.92 -13.09 2.00
C TRP A 625 16.24 -13.78 3.33
N GLU A 626 17.16 -14.75 3.28
CA GLU A 626 17.39 -15.74 4.33
C GLU A 626 17.83 -15.15 5.69
N ALA A 627 18.41 -13.94 5.74
CA ALA A 627 18.85 -13.27 6.98
C ALA A 627 17.80 -12.33 7.62
N LEU A 628 16.73 -11.96 6.90
CA LEU A 628 15.70 -11.03 7.40
C LEU A 628 14.55 -11.76 8.09
N HIS A 629 14.28 -12.99 7.66
CA HIS A 629 13.32 -13.92 8.24
C HIS A 629 13.77 -14.47 9.62
N ASP A 630 15.07 -14.66 9.84
CA ASP A 630 15.60 -15.20 11.11
C ASP A 630 15.57 -14.21 12.30
N LEU A 631 15.32 -12.92 12.05
CA LEU A 631 15.42 -11.83 13.03
C LEU A 631 14.07 -11.30 13.58
N GLY A 632 12.95 -11.95 13.23
CA GLY A 632 11.64 -11.52 13.73
C GLY A 632 11.29 -10.08 13.33
N VAL A 633 11.51 -9.73 12.05
CA VAL A 633 11.26 -8.39 11.48
C VAL A 633 10.13 -8.44 10.45
N THR A 634 9.27 -7.42 10.31
CA THR A 634 8.37 -6.70 11.27
C THR A 634 7.60 -5.55 10.60
N ALA A 635 7.88 -5.18 9.32
CA ALA A 635 6.96 -4.65 8.26
C ALA A 635 7.69 -4.08 7.00
N VAL A 636 6.99 -3.99 5.83
CA VAL A 636 7.15 -2.91 4.80
C VAL A 636 5.78 -2.49 4.28
N VAL A 637 5.45 -1.19 4.33
CA VAL A 637 4.21 -0.59 3.82
C VAL A 637 4.54 0.57 2.88
N THR A 638 3.87 0.66 1.73
CA THR A 638 3.43 1.96 1.21
C THR A 638 1.96 1.87 0.81
N MET A 639 1.08 2.27 1.72
CA MET A 639 -0.34 2.49 1.46
C MET A 639 -0.49 3.83 0.76
N ALA A 640 -0.62 3.80 -0.57
CA ALA A 640 -0.89 4.95 -1.45
C ALA A 640 0.10 6.15 -1.30
N ASP A 641 0.04 7.09 -2.23
CA ASP A 641 0.63 8.42 -2.04
C ASP A 641 -0.33 9.35 -1.23
N GLU A 642 -1.45 8.81 -0.73
CA GLU A 642 -2.56 9.48 -0.02
C GLU A 642 -2.83 8.76 1.33
N GLY A 643 -3.07 9.52 2.40
CA GLY A 643 -3.20 9.05 3.77
C GLY A 643 -4.57 8.48 4.10
N ILE A 644 -4.78 7.20 3.83
CA ILE A 644 -6.01 6.51 4.25
C ILE A 644 -6.08 6.32 5.77
N THR A 645 -7.27 6.47 6.35
CA THR A 645 -7.51 6.22 7.77
C THR A 645 -7.57 4.72 8.07
N MET A 646 -7.18 4.34 9.29
CA MET A 646 -7.31 2.96 9.78
C MET A 646 -8.72 2.39 9.62
N ARG A 647 -9.75 3.24 9.75
CA ARG A 647 -11.16 2.83 9.62
C ARG A 647 -11.54 2.51 8.17
N GLU A 648 -10.98 3.22 7.20
CA GLU A 648 -11.18 2.96 5.78
C GLU A 648 -10.42 1.71 5.33
N ALA A 649 -9.20 1.50 5.86
CA ALA A 649 -8.43 0.28 5.65
C ALA A 649 -9.19 -0.97 6.15
N LEU A 650 -9.88 -0.86 7.29
CA LEU A 650 -10.69 -1.94 7.86
C LEU A 650 -12.01 -2.20 7.13
N ASN A 651 -12.57 -1.19 6.44
CA ASN A 651 -13.88 -1.32 5.76
C ASN A 651 -13.78 -1.87 4.33
N GLU A 652 -12.64 -1.70 3.64
CA GLU A 652 -12.43 -2.20 2.26
C GLU A 652 -11.08 -2.93 2.09
N PRO A 653 -10.80 -3.98 2.87
CA PRO A 653 -9.49 -4.62 2.95
C PRO A 653 -9.04 -5.27 1.63
N GLU A 654 -9.96 -5.89 0.89
CA GLU A 654 -9.65 -6.49 -0.41
C GLU A 654 -9.18 -5.44 -1.43
N ARG A 655 -9.85 -4.28 -1.46
CA ARG A 655 -9.52 -3.19 -2.38
C ARG A 655 -8.16 -2.59 -2.05
N MET A 656 -7.81 -2.51 -0.76
CA MET A 656 -6.51 -2.01 -0.31
C MET A 656 -5.38 -2.96 -0.67
N LEU A 657 -5.58 -4.28 -0.52
CA LEU A 657 -4.59 -5.27 -0.95
C LEU A 657 -4.40 -5.27 -2.45
N THR A 658 -5.49 -5.28 -3.24
CA THR A 658 -5.41 -5.15 -4.70
C THR A 658 -4.64 -3.89 -5.10
N ARG A 659 -4.93 -2.73 -4.49
CA ARG A 659 -4.22 -1.47 -4.76
C ARG A 659 -2.74 -1.53 -4.39
N ALA A 660 -2.41 -2.08 -3.22
CA ALA A 660 -1.03 -2.21 -2.75
C ALA A 660 -0.22 -3.07 -3.72
N THR A 661 -0.77 -4.19 -4.18
CA THR A 661 -0.16 -5.05 -5.19
C THR A 661 0.01 -4.34 -6.54
N VAL A 662 -0.99 -3.58 -7.00
CA VAL A 662 -0.87 -2.77 -8.23
C VAL A 662 0.27 -1.76 -8.12
N VAL A 663 0.39 -1.06 -6.98
CA VAL A 663 1.47 -0.08 -6.74
C VAL A 663 2.84 -0.77 -6.73
N ALA A 664 2.94 -1.92 -6.08
CA ALA A 664 4.15 -2.74 -6.03
C ALA A 664 4.62 -3.17 -7.41
N CYS A 665 3.73 -3.80 -8.19
CA CYS A 665 4.02 -4.25 -9.54
C CYS A 665 4.39 -3.10 -10.49
N ARG A 666 3.87 -1.88 -10.24
CA ARG A 666 4.22 -0.67 -11.01
C ARG A 666 5.56 -0.05 -10.63
N ARG A 667 6.02 -0.20 -9.38
CA ARG A 667 7.25 0.45 -8.87
C ARG A 667 8.53 -0.31 -9.18
N HIS A 668 8.47 -1.53 -9.72
CA HIS A 668 9.65 -2.30 -10.12
C HIS A 668 9.86 -2.29 -11.64
N SER A 669 11.03 -1.80 -12.08
CA SER A 669 11.54 -2.02 -13.43
C SER A 669 12.11 -3.44 -13.51
N TRP A 670 11.38 -4.34 -14.14
CA TRP A 670 11.87 -5.70 -14.45
C TRP A 670 12.89 -5.61 -15.59
N ALA A 671 14.11 -5.21 -15.25
CA ALA A 671 15.25 -5.19 -16.17
C ALA A 671 16.29 -6.22 -15.71
N THR A 672 16.35 -7.32 -16.46
CA THR A 672 17.36 -8.40 -16.54
C THR A 672 17.70 -9.23 -15.29
#